data_AF-A0A944HY49-F1
#
_entry.id   AF-A0A944HY49-F1
#
_cell.length_a   1.000
_cell.length_b   1.000
_cell.length_c   1.000
_cell.angle_alpha   90.00
_cell.angle_beta   90.00
_cell.angle_gamma   90.00
#
_symmetry.space_group_name_H-M   'P 1'
#
loop_
_entity.id
_entity.type
_entity.pdbx_description
1 polymer ?
#
loop_
_entity_poly.entity_id
_entity_poly.type
_entity_poly.pdbx_seq_one_letter_code
_entity_poly.pdbx_strand_id
1 'polypeptide(L)'
;MPLLGGIRPPIAVLCVLILTLAGLTAKVLGPTKDMVAPKAVLSSQQHFAEDGAIALRASIDERVTDLERTATALSAGRPVKPERILSDLGRTYQKWTGTSVLDLESGDVLAERGESIPLVWLDRDVLTGERALTPRMVRLETGDVRLMTTAVLDWKDRPQQLLIASSSLSVPAINLGPFRTMAVVAEDGEVLGTAGFEQAEALNSDQERQELAFLQKQMSLLSDQAAARSEQHPVRAKEPGSRGYPGVSGTLVGGEYNGRVATAGYASLASSNPEEKQSVAAGLGLTVVALLPVVQQQTGEQNRELYGLAAAGVLVVLGLLAVGVLWATVQRPLLRLFLESRRLARGDLIRPVTVPRWGEAARIGSALERLRRQLGGDGDGSDTALRKGIRVGGRGPLALTAALLLLWCVPVGLLLNRTDGSVSVPTTMVNDQRDRTDLIADRLRRALNEAQTDLVSTSRLIGADDREDTTRLLQDALGRHTRYQALYVVDADGEVRARAGAEPHAWSRGKELPLVRVSGKGGNEPVIQAGAPVPERKGSTLVGEIRVEFLNSLLARPGLGEVRVVDSAGLTIAASDGFLAFEKLPPNALTDLVRAAGVRVGAGPVENGLLIREGDGVTVAAAAPFSGGGVTADIGWTVVSWQDAERFQIAPYEREDRSVLAGMLGLAAIIFCLGWIYLVVVRPLRALAAGAEKLADGDLKTVLYPRYQDEVGAVVRSLELLRQQAQAHRHNQARRPAEPRPSVGGR
;
A
#
# COMPACT_ATOMS: atom_id res chain seq x y z
N MET A 1 41.51 11.53 30.49
CA MET A 1 40.78 10.26 30.70
C MET A 1 40.00 9.99 29.42
N PRO A 2 40.07 8.81 28.81
CA PRO A 2 39.39 8.59 27.54
C PRO A 2 37.88 8.63 27.79
N LEU A 3 37.19 9.56 27.10
CA LEU A 3 35.75 9.83 27.22
C LEU A 3 34.87 8.66 26.71
N LEU A 4 35.48 7.62 26.11
CA LEU A 4 34.80 6.53 25.41
C LEU A 4 34.91 5.16 26.12
N GLY A 5 35.64 5.04 27.23
CA GLY A 5 35.75 3.78 28.00
C GLY A 5 35.10 3.90 29.38
N GLY A 6 34.06 3.10 29.66
CA GLY A 6 33.52 2.93 31.01
C GLY A 6 32.00 2.99 31.15
N ILE A 7 31.52 3.27 32.37
CA ILE A 7 30.08 3.21 32.71
C ILE A 7 29.29 4.47 32.30
N ARG A 8 29.98 5.59 32.06
CA ARG A 8 29.35 6.88 31.73
C ARG A 8 28.73 6.92 30.33
N PRO A 9 29.40 6.42 29.27
CA PRO A 9 28.81 6.38 27.93
C PRO A 9 27.46 5.64 27.84
N PRO A 10 27.28 4.41 28.36
CA PRO A 10 25.99 3.72 28.21
C PRO A 10 24.85 4.37 29.00
N ILE A 11 25.13 4.98 30.16
CA ILE A 11 24.10 5.73 30.91
C ILE A 11 23.72 7.02 30.17
N ALA A 12 24.70 7.74 29.61
CA ALA A 12 24.44 8.95 28.83
C ALA A 12 23.67 8.62 27.54
N VAL A 13 24.05 7.54 26.83
CA VAL A 13 23.32 7.04 25.65
C VAL A 13 21.89 6.64 26.02
N LEU A 14 21.68 5.97 27.15
CA LEU A 14 20.34 5.65 27.64
C LEU A 14 19.51 6.93 27.89
N CYS A 15 20.06 7.96 28.53
CA CYS A 15 19.37 9.24 28.70
C CYS A 15 19.00 9.87 27.36
N VAL A 16 19.94 9.91 26.41
CA VAL A 16 19.70 10.47 25.07
C VAL A 16 18.60 9.69 24.37
N LEU A 17 18.67 8.35 24.35
CA LEU A 17 17.66 7.51 23.71
C LEU A 17 16.28 7.67 24.34
N ILE A 18 16.19 7.80 25.66
CA ILE A 18 14.92 8.07 26.36
C ILE A 18 14.35 9.43 25.97
N LEU A 19 15.19 10.47 25.91
CA LEU A 19 14.75 11.80 25.49
C LEU A 19 14.35 11.84 24.00
N THR A 20 15.10 11.14 23.14
CA THR A 20 14.75 11.00 21.72
C THR A 20 13.44 10.24 21.57
N LEU A 21 13.23 9.15 22.30
CA LEU A 21 11.99 8.38 22.28
C LEU A 21 10.82 9.19 22.85
N ALA A 22 11.03 9.97 23.91
CA ALA A 22 10.01 10.88 24.46
C ALA A 22 9.65 11.98 23.46
N GLY A 23 10.64 12.59 22.80
CA GLY A 23 10.41 13.57 21.73
C GLY A 23 9.68 12.97 20.52
N LEU A 24 10.05 11.75 20.13
CA LEU A 24 9.37 11.00 19.09
C LEU A 24 7.92 10.68 19.49
N THR A 25 7.71 10.19 20.72
CA THR A 25 6.39 9.91 21.29
C THR A 25 5.52 11.16 21.27
N ALA A 26 6.03 12.30 21.74
CA ALA A 26 5.32 13.57 21.72
C ALA A 26 4.98 14.02 20.29
N LYS A 27 5.86 13.78 19.31
CA LYS A 27 5.61 14.13 17.89
C LYS A 27 4.62 13.17 17.22
N VAL A 28 4.69 11.89 17.56
CA VAL A 28 3.97 10.79 16.88
C VAL A 28 2.56 10.61 17.44
N LEU A 29 2.40 10.74 18.76
CA LEU A 29 1.13 10.65 19.48
C LEU A 29 0.54 12.03 19.80
N GLY A 30 1.32 13.11 19.64
CA GLY A 30 0.82 14.49 19.74
C GLY A 30 0.03 14.91 18.51
N PRO A 31 -0.42 16.18 18.45
CA PRO A 31 -1.29 16.67 17.40
C PRO A 31 -0.61 16.54 16.03
N THR A 32 -1.20 15.74 15.15
CA THR A 32 -0.91 15.77 13.72
C THR A 32 -1.51 17.05 13.15
N LYS A 33 -0.74 17.79 12.32
CA LYS A 33 -1.25 18.94 11.54
C LYS A 33 -2.67 18.63 11.06
N ASP A 34 -3.59 19.54 11.33
CA ASP A 34 -5.02 19.41 11.00
C ASP A 34 -5.18 19.04 9.54
N MET A 35 -5.41 17.76 9.28
CA MET A 35 -5.81 17.34 7.94
C MET A 35 -7.28 17.66 7.83
N VAL A 36 -7.57 18.63 6.98
CA VAL A 36 -8.92 19.15 6.72
C VAL A 36 -9.85 18.03 6.22
N ALA A 37 -9.30 16.98 5.60
CA ALA A 37 -10.01 15.75 5.22
C ALA A 37 -9.26 14.48 5.67
N PRO A 38 -9.95 13.36 5.95
CA PRO A 38 -9.30 12.10 6.32
C PRO A 38 -8.42 11.54 5.20
N LYS A 39 -7.20 11.07 5.52
CA LYS A 39 -6.27 10.48 4.52
C LYS A 39 -6.86 9.31 3.74
N ALA A 40 -7.63 8.46 4.41
CA ALA A 40 -8.35 7.36 3.76
C ALA A 40 -9.23 7.88 2.61
N VAL A 41 -9.94 9.00 2.84
CA VAL A 41 -10.79 9.63 1.82
C VAL A 41 -9.94 10.20 0.70
N LEU A 42 -8.85 10.92 1.00
CA LEU A 42 -7.93 11.43 -0.01
C LEU A 42 -7.38 10.29 -0.90
N SER A 43 -6.83 9.23 -0.30
CA SER A 43 -6.32 8.07 -1.06
C SER A 43 -7.42 7.39 -1.89
N SER A 44 -8.64 7.33 -1.37
CA SER A 44 -9.81 6.84 -2.10
C SER A 44 -10.14 7.72 -3.32
N GLN A 45 -10.11 9.05 -3.17
CA GLN A 45 -10.34 9.96 -4.30
C GLN A 45 -9.29 9.80 -5.40
N GLN A 46 -8.03 9.59 -5.02
CA GLN A 46 -6.97 9.29 -5.98
C GLN A 46 -7.28 8.01 -6.77
N HIS A 47 -7.59 6.90 -6.09
CA HIS A 47 -7.90 5.65 -6.78
C HIS A 47 -9.13 5.76 -7.67
N PHE A 48 -10.14 6.55 -7.27
CA PHE A 48 -11.31 6.81 -8.10
C PHE A 48 -10.94 7.55 -9.40
N ALA A 49 -10.03 8.54 -9.32
CA ALA A 49 -9.52 9.24 -10.49
C ALA A 49 -8.68 8.30 -11.39
N GLU A 50 -7.86 7.43 -10.80
CA GLU A 50 -7.11 6.39 -11.53
C GLU A 50 -8.05 5.46 -12.30
N ASP A 51 -9.12 4.98 -11.64
CA ASP A 51 -10.16 4.15 -12.25
C ASP A 51 -10.84 4.87 -13.44
N GLY A 52 -11.15 6.16 -13.27
CA GLY A 52 -11.68 7.02 -14.33
C GLY A 52 -10.70 7.19 -15.50
N ALA A 53 -9.41 7.41 -15.23
CA ALA A 53 -8.38 7.55 -16.26
C ALA A 53 -8.17 6.25 -17.04
N ILE A 54 -8.20 5.08 -16.38
CA ILE A 54 -8.14 3.78 -17.06
C ILE A 54 -9.37 3.58 -17.94
N ALA A 55 -10.57 3.90 -17.45
CA ALA A 55 -11.81 3.78 -18.21
C ALA A 55 -11.82 4.70 -19.43
N LEU A 56 -11.39 5.95 -19.27
CA LEU A 56 -11.29 6.92 -20.37
C LEU A 56 -10.28 6.44 -21.42
N ARG A 57 -9.09 6.03 -20.99
CA ARG A 57 -8.04 5.51 -21.87
C ARG A 57 -8.55 4.32 -22.69
N ALA A 58 -9.17 3.35 -22.02
CA ALA A 58 -9.71 2.16 -22.69
C ALA A 58 -10.77 2.53 -23.74
N SER A 59 -11.70 3.43 -23.41
CA SER A 59 -12.72 3.93 -24.35
C SER A 59 -12.12 4.61 -25.58
N ILE A 60 -11.07 5.43 -25.39
CA ILE A 60 -10.39 6.11 -26.51
C ILE A 60 -9.61 5.10 -27.36
N ASP A 61 -8.77 4.25 -26.74
CA ASP A 61 -7.98 3.23 -27.44
C ASP A 61 -8.90 2.27 -28.25
N GLU A 62 -10.05 1.89 -27.69
CA GLU A 62 -11.06 1.05 -28.36
C GLU A 62 -11.67 1.76 -29.57
N ARG A 63 -12.04 3.04 -29.45
CA ARG A 63 -12.56 3.84 -30.57
C ARG A 63 -11.57 3.91 -31.73
N VAL A 64 -10.29 4.16 -31.42
CA VAL A 64 -9.20 4.16 -32.42
C VAL A 64 -9.08 2.81 -33.09
N THR A 65 -8.95 1.75 -32.30
CA THR A 65 -8.77 0.38 -32.80
C THR A 65 -9.93 -0.07 -33.69
N ASP A 66 -11.17 0.26 -33.33
CA ASP A 66 -12.34 -0.13 -34.13
C ASP A 66 -12.42 0.62 -35.48
N LEU A 67 -12.02 1.89 -35.52
CA LEU A 67 -11.97 2.64 -36.76
C LEU A 67 -10.89 2.08 -37.70
N GLU A 68 -9.69 1.82 -37.17
CA GLU A 68 -8.56 1.21 -37.91
C GLU A 68 -8.92 -0.19 -38.43
N ARG A 69 -9.57 -1.00 -37.59
CA ARG A 69 -10.03 -2.34 -37.99
C ARG A 69 -11.04 -2.27 -39.12
N THR A 70 -12.00 -1.34 -39.03
CA THR A 70 -13.00 -1.14 -40.09
C THR A 70 -12.33 -0.69 -41.39
N ALA A 71 -11.40 0.26 -41.31
CA ALA A 71 -10.66 0.74 -42.47
C ALA A 71 -9.82 -0.36 -43.13
N THR A 72 -9.15 -1.19 -42.32
CA THR A 72 -8.36 -2.35 -42.81
C THR A 72 -9.24 -3.37 -43.52
N ALA A 73 -10.39 -3.73 -42.93
CA ALA A 73 -11.33 -4.68 -43.53
C ALA A 73 -11.90 -4.17 -44.87
N LEU A 74 -12.19 -2.87 -44.98
CA LEU A 74 -12.66 -2.24 -46.21
C LEU A 74 -11.56 -2.15 -47.28
N SER A 75 -10.32 -1.85 -46.86
CA SER A 75 -9.13 -1.77 -47.74
C SER A 75 -8.76 -3.13 -48.34
N ALA A 76 -8.98 -4.23 -47.61
CA ALA A 76 -8.78 -5.59 -48.10
C ALA A 76 -9.84 -6.03 -49.14
N GLY A 77 -11.00 -5.38 -49.15
CA GLY A 77 -12.12 -5.68 -50.05
C GLY A 77 -12.04 -4.97 -51.40
N ARG A 78 -13.10 -5.08 -52.20
CA ARG A 78 -13.26 -4.26 -53.41
C ARG A 78 -13.55 -2.81 -53.01
N PRO A 79 -13.07 -1.80 -53.77
CA PRO A 79 -13.36 -0.40 -53.48
C PRO A 79 -14.86 -0.13 -53.34
N VAL A 80 -15.24 0.49 -52.23
CA VAL A 80 -16.62 0.82 -51.90
C VAL A 80 -16.83 2.32 -52.07
N LYS A 81 -18.06 2.75 -52.42
CA LYS A 81 -18.39 4.18 -52.48
C LYS A 81 -18.34 4.79 -51.06
N PRO A 82 -17.78 6.01 -50.87
CA PRO A 82 -17.67 6.68 -49.58
C PRO A 82 -18.97 6.71 -48.76
N GLU A 83 -20.12 6.96 -49.38
CA GLU A 83 -21.41 7.04 -48.68
C GLU A 83 -21.85 5.70 -48.10
N ARG A 84 -21.48 4.61 -48.78
CA ARG A 84 -21.77 3.24 -48.31
C ARG A 84 -20.84 2.84 -47.17
N ILE A 85 -19.57 3.26 -47.21
CA ILE A 85 -18.64 3.09 -46.08
C ILE A 85 -19.23 3.72 -44.82
N LEU A 86 -19.66 4.99 -44.91
CA LEU A 86 -20.28 5.68 -43.77
C LEU A 86 -21.59 5.03 -43.32
N SER A 87 -22.38 4.49 -44.26
CA SER A 87 -23.61 3.75 -43.94
C SER A 87 -23.35 2.46 -43.17
N ASP A 88 -22.35 1.69 -43.58
CA ASP A 88 -22.03 0.40 -42.97
C ASP A 88 -21.36 0.61 -41.61
N LEU A 89 -20.51 1.64 -41.48
CA LEU A 89 -19.92 2.05 -40.20
C LEU A 89 -20.99 2.46 -39.19
N GLY A 90 -21.94 3.33 -39.57
CA GLY A 90 -23.02 3.79 -38.68
C GLY A 90 -24.03 2.71 -38.29
N ARG A 91 -24.25 1.70 -39.15
CA ARG A 91 -25.08 0.52 -38.83
C ARG A 91 -24.39 -0.45 -37.88
N THR A 92 -23.08 -0.61 -38.04
CA THR A 92 -22.29 -1.55 -37.25
C THR A 92 -21.94 -0.98 -35.88
N TYR A 93 -21.65 0.32 -35.82
CA TYR A 93 -21.19 1.00 -34.62
C TYR A 93 -22.00 2.27 -34.35
N GLN A 94 -22.86 2.24 -33.33
CA GLN A 94 -23.68 3.39 -32.91
C GLN A 94 -22.94 4.33 -31.95
N LYS A 95 -21.62 4.51 -32.10
CA LYS A 95 -20.77 5.26 -31.15
C LYS A 95 -20.19 6.57 -31.67
N TRP A 96 -20.39 6.84 -32.96
CA TRP A 96 -19.86 8.02 -33.65
C TRP A 96 -20.97 9.05 -33.85
N THR A 97 -20.67 10.32 -33.57
CA THR A 97 -21.61 11.43 -33.73
C THR A 97 -21.55 11.99 -35.15
N GLY A 98 -20.36 11.99 -35.75
CA GLY A 98 -20.11 12.39 -37.12
C GLY A 98 -19.03 11.52 -37.76
N THR A 99 -19.11 11.33 -39.07
CA THR A 99 -18.16 10.55 -39.85
C THR A 99 -17.99 11.16 -41.22
N SER A 100 -16.76 11.26 -41.71
CA SER A 100 -16.44 11.84 -43.03
C SER A 100 -15.38 11.01 -43.73
N VAL A 101 -15.41 10.98 -45.06
CA VAL A 101 -14.34 10.43 -45.90
C VAL A 101 -13.75 11.57 -46.72
N LEU A 102 -12.43 11.70 -46.66
CA LEU A 102 -11.66 12.71 -47.38
C LEU A 102 -10.76 12.05 -48.41
N ASP A 103 -10.52 12.72 -49.52
CA ASP A 103 -9.40 12.41 -50.40
C ASP A 103 -8.11 12.96 -49.79
N LEU A 104 -7.09 12.14 -49.61
CA LEU A 104 -5.86 12.56 -48.92
C LEU A 104 -5.01 13.50 -49.79
N GLU A 105 -5.10 13.39 -51.11
CA GLU A 105 -4.30 14.17 -52.06
C GLU A 105 -4.93 15.55 -52.30
N SER A 106 -6.23 15.59 -52.55
CA SER A 106 -6.95 16.85 -52.79
C SER A 106 -7.47 17.50 -51.51
N GLY A 107 -7.58 16.78 -50.39
CA GLY A 107 -8.21 17.27 -49.17
C GLY A 107 -9.72 17.51 -49.32
N ASP A 108 -10.34 17.08 -50.42
CA ASP A 108 -11.77 17.27 -50.66
C ASP A 108 -12.58 16.25 -49.86
N VAL A 109 -13.68 16.73 -49.28
CA VAL A 109 -14.65 15.88 -48.58
C VAL A 109 -15.44 15.08 -49.62
N LEU A 110 -15.24 13.77 -49.63
CA LEU A 110 -15.91 12.86 -50.56
C LEU A 110 -17.30 12.43 -50.08
N ALA A 111 -17.48 12.28 -48.77
CA ALA A 111 -18.78 12.04 -48.14
C ALA A 111 -18.77 12.44 -46.66
N GLU A 112 -19.92 12.84 -46.13
CA GLU A 112 -20.15 13.07 -44.69
C GLU A 112 -21.45 12.44 -44.23
N ARG A 113 -21.53 12.11 -42.94
CA ARG A 113 -22.73 11.63 -42.28
C ARG A 113 -22.71 11.98 -40.79
N GLY A 114 -23.82 12.48 -40.27
CA GLY A 114 -23.96 12.87 -38.87
C GLY A 114 -23.61 14.35 -38.65
N GLU A 115 -23.01 14.67 -37.51
CA GLU A 115 -22.49 16.00 -37.20
C GLU A 115 -21.30 16.33 -38.13
N SER A 116 -21.34 17.49 -38.80
CA SER A 116 -20.25 17.92 -39.69
C SER A 116 -19.01 18.23 -38.87
N ILE A 117 -17.87 17.71 -39.32
CA ILE A 117 -16.59 17.89 -38.63
C ILE A 117 -15.96 19.16 -39.23
N PRO A 118 -15.57 20.17 -38.42
CA PRO A 118 -14.96 21.38 -38.93
C PRO A 118 -13.52 21.08 -39.39
N LEU A 119 -13.41 20.62 -40.63
CA LEU A 119 -12.14 20.23 -41.25
C LEU A 119 -11.28 21.43 -41.67
N VAL A 120 -11.87 22.62 -41.68
CA VAL A 120 -11.22 23.90 -42.01
C VAL A 120 -10.09 24.26 -41.04
N TRP A 121 -10.06 23.67 -39.84
CA TRP A 121 -9.00 23.89 -38.84
C TRP A 121 -7.83 22.89 -38.91
N LEU A 122 -7.88 21.94 -39.84
CA LEU A 122 -6.81 20.97 -40.07
C LEU A 122 -5.94 21.45 -41.23
N ASP A 123 -4.74 21.95 -40.92
CA ASP A 123 -3.74 22.22 -41.95
C ASP A 123 -3.50 20.98 -42.81
N ARG A 124 -3.36 21.14 -44.13
CA ARG A 124 -3.05 20.03 -45.05
C ARG A 124 -1.77 19.28 -44.64
N ASP A 125 -0.78 20.00 -44.11
CA ASP A 125 0.47 19.43 -43.60
C ASP A 125 0.24 18.54 -42.35
N VAL A 126 -0.81 18.84 -41.59
CA VAL A 126 -1.24 18.11 -40.40
C VAL A 126 -2.05 16.85 -40.76
N LEU A 127 -2.63 16.80 -41.96
CA LEU A 127 -3.33 15.63 -42.51
C LEU A 127 -2.42 14.70 -43.34
N THR A 128 -1.22 15.15 -43.72
CA THR A 128 -0.31 14.41 -44.60
C THR A 128 1.07 14.08 -43.98
N GLY A 129 1.40 14.63 -42.81
CA GLY A 129 2.66 14.36 -42.08
C GLY A 129 2.65 13.15 -41.14
N GLU A 130 3.76 12.91 -40.42
CA GLU A 130 3.94 11.76 -39.49
C GLU A 130 2.90 11.70 -38.35
N ARG A 131 2.19 12.80 -38.08
CA ARG A 131 1.12 12.93 -37.06
C ARG A 131 -0.29 12.95 -37.65
N ALA A 132 -0.48 12.65 -38.93
CA ALA A 132 -1.78 12.66 -39.59
C ALA A 132 -2.81 11.72 -38.94
N LEU A 133 -2.32 10.60 -38.41
CA LEU A 133 -3.12 9.52 -37.85
C LEU A 133 -3.28 9.58 -36.34
N THR A 134 -2.70 10.57 -35.66
CA THR A 134 -2.90 10.72 -34.21
C THR A 134 -4.28 11.33 -33.92
N PRO A 135 -5.09 10.73 -33.04
CA PRO A 135 -6.33 11.31 -32.56
C PRO A 135 -6.09 12.66 -31.91
N ARG A 136 -7.12 13.50 -31.92
CA ARG A 136 -7.01 14.87 -31.40
C ARG A 136 -8.34 15.41 -30.91
N MET A 137 -8.25 16.43 -30.08
CA MET A 137 -9.40 17.15 -29.54
C MET A 137 -9.73 18.32 -30.46
N VAL A 138 -10.99 18.43 -30.88
CA VAL A 138 -11.48 19.51 -31.74
C VAL A 138 -12.65 20.19 -31.05
N ARG A 139 -12.58 21.50 -30.89
CA ARG A 139 -13.65 22.30 -30.28
C ARG A 139 -14.58 22.83 -31.36
N LEU A 140 -15.84 22.43 -31.35
CA LEU A 140 -16.85 22.90 -32.28
C LEU A 140 -17.20 24.37 -32.04
N GLU A 141 -17.84 25.02 -33.01
CA GLU A 141 -18.34 26.40 -32.87
C GLU A 141 -19.35 26.55 -31.72
N THR A 142 -20.01 25.46 -31.34
CA THR A 142 -20.92 25.39 -30.19
C THR A 142 -20.20 25.45 -28.84
N GLY A 143 -18.87 25.31 -28.82
CA GLY A 143 -18.04 25.21 -27.62
C GLY A 143 -17.79 23.78 -27.15
N ASP A 144 -18.54 22.80 -27.67
CA ASP A 144 -18.38 21.38 -27.37
C ASP A 144 -17.03 20.83 -27.87
N VAL A 145 -16.43 19.92 -27.10
CA VAL A 145 -15.21 19.23 -27.52
C VAL A 145 -15.53 17.83 -28.07
N ARG A 146 -14.94 17.52 -29.23
CA ARG A 146 -15.03 16.22 -29.90
C ARG A 146 -13.65 15.56 -29.94
N LEU A 147 -13.63 14.26 -29.68
CA LEU A 147 -12.50 13.41 -30.02
C LEU A 147 -12.61 13.07 -31.51
N MET A 148 -11.63 13.52 -32.30
CA MET A 148 -11.50 13.17 -33.70
C MET A 148 -10.48 12.05 -33.85
N THR A 149 -10.89 10.98 -34.53
CA THR A 149 -10.08 9.80 -34.83
C THR A 149 -9.99 9.62 -36.33
N THR A 150 -8.83 9.23 -36.84
CA THR A 150 -8.57 9.09 -38.28
C THR A 150 -8.00 7.71 -38.60
N ALA A 151 -8.33 7.18 -39.79
CA ALA A 151 -7.79 5.92 -40.29
C ALA A 151 -7.65 5.97 -41.82
N VAL A 152 -6.63 5.31 -42.37
CA VAL A 152 -6.37 5.31 -43.83
C VAL A 152 -7.17 4.20 -44.50
N LEU A 153 -7.82 4.55 -45.60
CA LEU A 153 -8.41 3.64 -46.56
C LEU A 153 -7.50 3.56 -47.78
N ASP A 154 -6.97 2.37 -48.05
CA ASP A 154 -5.97 2.15 -49.10
C ASP A 154 -6.42 1.03 -50.07
N TRP A 155 -6.45 1.36 -51.37
CA TRP A 155 -6.77 0.42 -52.43
C TRP A 155 -5.76 0.58 -53.56
N LYS A 156 -5.36 -0.54 -54.20
CA LYS A 156 -4.33 -0.55 -55.25
C LYS A 156 -4.59 0.37 -56.46
N ASP A 157 -5.85 0.69 -56.74
CA ASP A 157 -6.27 1.41 -57.96
C ASP A 157 -6.94 2.78 -57.67
N ARG A 158 -6.74 3.36 -56.48
CA ARG A 158 -7.32 4.66 -56.08
C ARG A 158 -6.37 5.49 -55.24
N PRO A 159 -6.52 6.83 -55.23
CA PRO A 159 -5.83 7.67 -54.25
C PRO A 159 -6.25 7.26 -52.82
N GLN A 160 -5.32 7.39 -51.88
CA GLN A 160 -5.58 7.10 -50.48
C GLN A 160 -6.67 8.03 -49.96
N GLN A 161 -7.59 7.47 -49.18
CA GLN A 161 -8.67 8.21 -48.57
C GLN A 161 -8.51 8.18 -47.05
N LEU A 162 -8.93 9.23 -46.37
CA LEU A 162 -8.91 9.32 -44.92
C LEU A 162 -10.34 9.17 -44.39
N LEU A 163 -10.56 8.12 -43.60
CA LEU A 163 -11.79 7.95 -42.82
C LEU A 163 -11.64 8.69 -41.50
N ILE A 164 -12.52 9.65 -41.26
CA ILE A 164 -12.57 10.42 -40.03
C ILE A 164 -13.85 10.09 -39.29
N ALA A 165 -13.72 9.86 -37.98
CA ALA A 165 -14.86 9.74 -37.08
C ALA A 165 -14.72 10.73 -35.93
N SER A 166 -15.80 11.45 -35.64
CA SER A 166 -15.94 12.29 -34.45
C SER A 166 -16.84 11.60 -33.42
N SER A 167 -16.47 11.78 -32.17
CA SER A 167 -17.31 11.40 -31.04
C SER A 167 -17.23 12.44 -29.94
N SER A 168 -18.30 12.56 -29.16
CA SER A 168 -18.25 13.36 -27.93
C SER A 168 -17.20 12.79 -26.99
N LEU A 169 -16.37 13.67 -26.42
CA LEU A 169 -15.56 13.31 -25.27
C LEU A 169 -16.48 13.30 -24.05
N SER A 170 -17.21 12.20 -23.87
CA SER A 170 -17.94 11.98 -22.63
C SER A 170 -16.93 11.66 -21.53
N VAL A 171 -17.06 12.31 -20.38
CA VAL A 171 -16.49 11.78 -19.13
C VAL A 171 -16.92 10.31 -19.01
N PRO A 172 -16.04 9.40 -18.57
CA PRO A 172 -16.35 7.99 -18.48
C PRO A 172 -17.76 7.76 -17.91
N ALA A 173 -18.57 6.94 -18.61
CA ALA A 173 -19.90 6.55 -18.14
C ALA A 173 -19.75 5.61 -16.94
N ILE A 174 -19.33 6.18 -15.82
CA ILE A 174 -19.16 5.55 -14.53
C ILE A 174 -20.23 6.12 -13.62
N ASN A 175 -20.78 5.28 -12.76
CA ASN A 175 -21.70 5.76 -11.74
C ASN A 175 -20.88 6.62 -10.76
N LEU A 176 -21.05 7.94 -10.84
CA LEU A 176 -20.34 8.89 -9.98
C LEU A 176 -20.90 8.92 -8.55
N GLY A 177 -22.07 8.32 -8.32
CA GLY A 177 -22.84 8.52 -7.10
C GLY A 177 -23.38 9.95 -6.97
N PRO A 178 -24.16 10.23 -5.91
CA PRO A 178 -24.96 11.47 -5.79
C PRO A 178 -24.19 12.75 -5.46
N PHE A 179 -22.88 12.70 -5.18
CA PHE A 179 -22.13 13.85 -4.64
C PHE A 179 -20.77 14.07 -5.30
N ARG A 180 -20.44 13.31 -6.33
CA ARG A 180 -19.15 13.39 -7.00
C ARG A 180 -19.33 14.01 -8.36
N THR A 181 -18.39 14.88 -8.71
CA THR A 181 -18.27 15.41 -10.05
C THR A 181 -16.93 14.99 -10.64
N MET A 182 -16.88 14.85 -11.95
CA MET A 182 -15.67 14.47 -12.65
C MET A 182 -15.45 15.37 -13.85
N ALA A 183 -14.19 15.65 -14.15
CA ALA A 183 -13.77 16.40 -15.32
C ALA A 183 -12.67 15.65 -16.09
N VAL A 184 -12.66 15.84 -17.40
CA VAL A 184 -11.52 15.53 -18.26
C VAL A 184 -10.83 16.84 -18.61
N VAL A 185 -9.53 16.90 -18.35
CA VAL A 185 -8.73 18.12 -18.38
C VAL A 185 -7.60 17.92 -19.39
N ALA A 186 -7.36 18.93 -20.22
CA ALA A 186 -6.23 18.99 -21.13
C ALA A 186 -4.91 19.30 -20.39
N GLU A 187 -3.79 19.17 -21.11
CA GLU A 187 -2.45 19.45 -20.56
C GLU A 187 -2.28 20.90 -20.10
N ASP A 188 -3.01 21.84 -20.70
CA ASP A 188 -2.99 23.27 -20.34
C ASP A 188 -3.94 23.65 -19.18
N GLY A 189 -4.64 22.68 -18.59
CA GLY A 189 -5.63 22.89 -17.53
C GLY A 189 -7.05 23.10 -18.03
N GLU A 190 -7.27 23.19 -19.35
CA GLU A 190 -8.61 23.39 -19.90
C GLU A 190 -9.53 22.20 -19.61
N VAL A 191 -10.71 22.47 -19.06
CA VAL A 191 -11.75 21.45 -18.84
C VAL A 191 -12.45 21.16 -20.17
N LEU A 192 -12.23 19.95 -20.69
CA LEU A 192 -12.77 19.50 -21.98
C LEU A 192 -14.16 18.87 -21.86
N GLY A 193 -14.50 18.36 -20.68
CA GLY A 193 -15.80 17.77 -20.41
C GLY A 193 -16.01 17.52 -18.92
N THR A 194 -17.26 17.56 -18.47
CA THR A 194 -17.64 17.34 -17.07
C THR A 194 -18.82 16.38 -16.95
N ALA A 195 -18.97 15.76 -15.78
CA ALA A 195 -20.12 14.95 -15.41
C ALA A 195 -20.41 15.07 -13.90
N GLY A 196 -21.66 14.76 -13.53
CA GLY A 196 -22.15 14.82 -12.15
C GLY A 196 -22.70 16.18 -11.71
N PHE A 197 -22.65 17.21 -12.59
CA PHE A 197 -23.27 18.51 -12.31
C PHE A 197 -24.78 18.53 -12.57
N GLU A 198 -25.32 17.56 -13.31
CA GLU A 198 -26.72 17.50 -13.76
C GLU A 198 -27.74 17.46 -12.60
N GLN A 199 -27.43 16.72 -11.53
CA GLN A 199 -28.27 16.69 -10.32
C GLN A 199 -28.28 18.03 -9.59
N ALA A 200 -27.21 18.82 -9.74
CA ALA A 200 -27.10 20.16 -9.20
C ALA A 200 -27.73 21.25 -10.10
N GLU A 201 -27.91 20.96 -11.40
CA GLU A 201 -28.50 21.87 -12.39
C GLU A 201 -30.04 21.81 -12.42
N ALA A 202 -30.65 20.70 -11.97
CA ALA A 202 -32.11 20.55 -11.87
C ALA A 202 -32.76 21.31 -10.68
N LEU A 203 -32.05 22.27 -10.07
CA LEU A 203 -32.33 22.76 -8.72
C LEU A 203 -33.01 24.15 -8.67
N ASN A 204 -33.98 24.28 -7.75
CA ASN A 204 -34.92 25.40 -7.65
C ASN A 204 -34.59 26.41 -6.53
N SER A 205 -33.58 26.17 -5.69
CA SER A 205 -33.23 27.06 -4.57
C SER A 205 -31.94 27.86 -4.79
N ASP A 206 -31.86 29.06 -4.21
CA ASP A 206 -30.67 29.93 -4.33
C ASP A 206 -29.44 29.37 -3.62
N GLN A 207 -29.63 28.57 -2.55
CA GLN A 207 -28.53 27.94 -1.81
C GLN A 207 -27.86 26.84 -2.64
N GLU A 208 -28.64 26.05 -3.39
CA GLU A 208 -28.15 25.01 -4.29
C GLU A 208 -27.38 25.60 -5.48
N ARG A 209 -27.85 26.73 -6.04
CA ARG A 209 -27.12 27.46 -7.09
C ARG A 209 -25.75 27.97 -6.62
N GLN A 210 -25.66 28.43 -5.37
CA GLN A 210 -24.39 28.84 -4.78
C GLN A 210 -23.45 27.65 -4.56
N GLU A 211 -23.98 26.50 -4.15
CA GLU A 211 -23.20 25.27 -4.03
C GLU A 211 -22.67 24.82 -5.40
N LEU A 212 -23.52 24.82 -6.44
CA LEU A 212 -23.10 24.50 -7.80
C LEU A 212 -21.99 25.44 -8.30
N ALA A 213 -22.15 26.75 -8.13
CA ALA A 213 -21.15 27.73 -8.50
C ALA A 213 -19.82 27.53 -7.74
N PHE A 214 -19.89 27.16 -6.46
CA PHE A 214 -18.72 26.79 -5.69
C PHE A 214 -18.04 25.54 -6.27
N LEU A 215 -18.79 24.48 -6.57
CA LEU A 215 -18.24 23.24 -7.13
C LEU A 215 -17.60 23.45 -8.51
N GLN A 216 -18.23 24.22 -9.39
CA GLN A 216 -17.67 24.55 -10.71
C GLN A 216 -16.37 25.34 -10.57
N LYS A 217 -16.33 26.33 -9.66
CA LYS A 217 -15.11 27.10 -9.37
C LYS A 217 -14.00 26.22 -8.81
N GLN A 218 -14.31 25.31 -7.89
CA GLN A 218 -13.33 24.37 -7.35
C GLN A 218 -12.85 23.40 -8.44
N MET A 219 -13.75 22.90 -9.30
CA MET A 219 -13.37 22.01 -10.39
C MET A 219 -12.35 22.67 -11.33
N SER A 220 -12.60 23.90 -11.78
CA SER A 220 -11.65 24.63 -12.63
C SER A 220 -10.29 24.83 -11.94
N LEU A 221 -10.28 25.35 -10.71
CA LEU A 221 -9.04 25.62 -9.98
C LEU A 221 -8.21 24.34 -9.71
N LEU A 222 -8.88 23.24 -9.36
CA LEU A 222 -8.21 21.97 -9.09
C LEU A 222 -7.80 21.26 -10.39
N SER A 223 -8.49 21.51 -11.49
CA SER A 223 -8.11 21.02 -12.83
C SER A 223 -6.81 21.66 -13.30
N ASP A 224 -6.66 22.98 -13.16
CA ASP A 224 -5.41 23.69 -13.49
C ASP A 224 -4.23 23.13 -12.69
N GLN A 225 -4.43 22.90 -11.38
CA GLN A 225 -3.40 22.32 -10.51
C GLN A 225 -3.08 20.86 -10.86
N ALA A 226 -4.10 20.08 -11.25
CA ALA A 226 -3.92 18.69 -11.64
C ALA A 226 -3.14 18.59 -12.95
N ALA A 227 -3.42 19.44 -13.94
CA ALA A 227 -2.69 19.51 -15.19
C ALA A 227 -1.21 19.82 -14.95
N ALA A 228 -0.90 20.89 -14.20
CA ALA A 228 0.47 21.27 -13.87
C ALA A 228 1.24 20.17 -13.09
N ARG A 229 0.56 19.37 -12.26
CA ARG A 229 1.20 18.23 -11.58
C ARG A 229 1.39 17.02 -12.48
N SER A 230 0.54 16.88 -13.49
CA SER A 230 0.54 15.75 -14.43
C SER A 230 1.57 15.89 -15.55
N GLU A 231 2.14 17.08 -15.78
CA GLU A 231 3.28 17.31 -16.68
C GLU A 231 4.55 16.54 -16.29
N GLN A 232 4.63 16.03 -15.06
CA GLN A 232 5.77 15.24 -14.62
C GLN A 232 5.87 13.94 -15.42
N HIS A 233 7.08 13.56 -15.84
CA HIS A 233 7.27 12.29 -16.54
C HIS A 233 6.86 11.12 -15.62
N PRO A 234 5.99 10.17 -16.05
CA PRO A 234 5.44 9.13 -15.18
C PRO A 234 6.51 8.31 -14.42
N VAL A 235 7.65 8.06 -15.07
CA VAL A 235 8.81 7.36 -14.50
C VAL A 235 9.61 8.20 -13.47
N ARG A 236 9.56 9.53 -13.57
CA ARG A 236 10.32 10.45 -12.69
C ARG A 236 9.48 11.06 -11.57
N ALA A 237 8.16 11.05 -11.69
CA ALA A 237 7.27 11.28 -10.56
C ALA A 237 7.70 10.30 -9.45
N LYS A 238 8.15 10.81 -8.30
CA LYS A 238 8.57 9.96 -7.19
C LYS A 238 7.42 9.02 -6.84
N GLU A 239 7.65 7.74 -7.07
CA GLU A 239 6.68 6.63 -7.01
C GLU A 239 5.59 6.75 -8.10
N PRO A 240 5.58 5.90 -9.15
CA PRO A 240 4.40 5.77 -10.00
C PRO A 240 3.22 5.41 -9.09
N GLY A 241 2.05 6.01 -9.36
CA GLY A 241 0.87 6.07 -8.50
C GLY A 241 0.76 4.90 -7.52
N SER A 242 0.74 5.22 -6.23
CA SER A 242 0.63 4.28 -5.11
C SER A 242 -0.01 2.96 -5.50
N ARG A 243 0.76 1.86 -5.48
CA ARG A 243 0.27 0.48 -5.64
C ARG A 243 -0.14 0.04 -7.06
N GLY A 244 0.49 0.58 -8.12
CA GLY A 244 0.50 -0.09 -9.43
C GLY A 244 -0.20 0.64 -10.58
N TYR A 245 -0.54 1.93 -10.43
CA TYR A 245 -0.99 2.75 -11.55
C TYR A 245 0.22 3.26 -12.37
N PRO A 246 0.23 3.10 -13.71
CA PRO A 246 1.40 3.47 -14.53
C PRO A 246 1.54 4.97 -14.81
N GLY A 247 0.53 5.79 -14.51
CA GLY A 247 0.52 7.24 -14.76
C GLY A 247 0.83 8.11 -13.55
N VAL A 248 0.76 9.42 -13.73
CA VAL A 248 0.86 10.40 -12.64
C VAL A 248 -0.50 10.53 -11.98
N SER A 249 -0.55 10.36 -10.67
CA SER A 249 -1.78 10.48 -9.89
C SER A 249 -1.54 11.13 -8.53
N GLY A 250 -2.61 11.63 -7.92
CA GLY A 250 -2.53 12.12 -6.55
C GLY A 250 -3.83 12.77 -6.08
N THR A 251 -3.70 13.60 -5.04
CA THR A 251 -4.82 14.27 -4.40
C THR A 251 -4.57 15.76 -4.25
N LEU A 252 -5.65 16.54 -4.31
CA LEU A 252 -5.70 17.97 -4.10
C LEU A 252 -6.79 18.30 -3.09
N VAL A 253 -6.62 19.41 -2.37
CA VAL A 253 -7.58 19.94 -1.41
C VAL A 253 -7.86 21.39 -1.81
N GLY A 254 -9.14 21.69 -2.01
CA GLY A 254 -9.64 23.00 -2.41
C GLY A 254 -10.20 23.81 -1.24
N GLY A 255 -11.09 24.73 -1.59
CA GLY A 255 -11.78 25.59 -0.64
C GLY A 255 -12.82 24.85 0.21
N GLU A 256 -13.39 25.59 1.15
CA GLU A 256 -14.45 25.13 2.06
C GLU A 256 -15.77 25.83 1.74
N TYR A 257 -16.88 25.09 1.87
CA TYR A 257 -18.24 25.60 1.78
C TYR A 257 -19.16 24.78 2.69
N ASN A 258 -19.95 25.44 3.55
CA ASN A 258 -20.89 24.81 4.48
C ASN A 258 -20.28 23.65 5.32
N GLY A 259 -19.07 23.84 5.85
CA GLY A 259 -18.37 22.84 6.66
C GLY A 259 -17.89 21.60 5.88
N ARG A 260 -17.96 21.65 4.54
CA ARG A 260 -17.42 20.66 3.62
C ARG A 260 -16.23 21.24 2.89
N VAL A 261 -15.18 20.45 2.74
CA VAL A 261 -13.98 20.83 2.01
C VAL A 261 -13.94 20.08 0.69
N ALA A 262 -13.69 20.80 -0.39
CA ALA A 262 -13.50 20.22 -1.70
C ALA A 262 -12.24 19.35 -1.71
N THR A 263 -12.39 18.06 -1.96
CA THR A 263 -11.27 17.14 -2.13
C THR A 263 -11.29 16.61 -3.56
N ALA A 264 -10.14 16.57 -4.22
CA ALA A 264 -10.05 16.03 -5.57
C ALA A 264 -8.96 14.96 -5.67
N GLY A 265 -9.25 13.88 -6.38
CA GLY A 265 -8.25 12.99 -6.94
C GLY A 265 -7.95 13.38 -8.37
N TYR A 266 -6.72 13.16 -8.82
CA TYR A 266 -6.36 13.32 -10.23
C TYR A 266 -5.51 12.15 -10.72
N ALA A 267 -5.65 11.81 -12.01
CA ALA A 267 -4.83 10.79 -12.68
C ALA A 267 -4.69 11.10 -14.17
N SER A 268 -3.45 11.10 -14.68
CA SER A 268 -3.14 11.31 -16.09
C SER A 268 -3.27 10.03 -16.91
N LEU A 269 -3.79 10.12 -18.13
CA LEU A 269 -3.92 8.97 -19.01
C LEU A 269 -2.54 8.38 -19.34
N ALA A 270 -2.28 7.17 -18.86
CA ALA A 270 -1.01 6.48 -19.08
C ALA A 270 -1.20 5.11 -19.72
N SER A 271 -0.25 4.71 -20.57
CA SER A 271 -0.23 3.36 -21.12
C SER A 271 -0.14 2.32 -20.02
N SER A 272 -0.78 1.16 -20.24
CA SER A 272 -0.66 0.01 -19.33
C SER A 272 0.76 -0.53 -19.21
N ASN A 273 1.62 -0.29 -20.22
CA ASN A 273 3.05 -0.51 -20.14
C ASN A 273 3.77 0.66 -20.83
N PRO A 274 4.18 1.69 -20.09
CA PRO A 274 4.81 2.88 -20.67
C PRO A 274 6.18 2.61 -21.31
N GLU A 275 6.82 1.47 -21.03
CA GLU A 275 8.13 1.10 -21.62
C GLU A 275 8.00 0.32 -22.94
N GLU A 276 6.99 -0.55 -23.07
CA GLU A 276 6.87 -1.46 -24.23
C GLU A 276 5.69 -1.17 -25.17
N LYS A 277 4.62 -0.52 -24.69
CA LYS A 277 3.39 -0.30 -25.46
C LYS A 277 3.02 1.17 -25.46
N GLN A 278 2.96 1.78 -26.64
CA GLN A 278 2.42 3.14 -26.78
C GLN A 278 0.90 3.05 -26.88
N SER A 279 0.18 3.65 -25.92
CA SER A 279 -1.27 3.87 -26.01
C SER A 279 -1.49 5.20 -26.71
N VAL A 280 -2.37 5.21 -27.70
CA VAL A 280 -2.70 6.41 -28.46
C VAL A 280 -3.40 7.44 -27.56
N ALA A 281 -4.29 6.96 -26.69
CA ALA A 281 -4.97 7.80 -25.71
C ALA A 281 -4.02 8.45 -24.69
N ALA A 282 -2.93 7.78 -24.32
CA ALA A 282 -1.91 8.34 -23.43
C ALA A 282 -1.14 9.51 -24.07
N GLY A 283 -1.05 9.56 -25.40
CA GLY A 283 -0.42 10.66 -26.14
C GLY A 283 -1.24 11.95 -26.19
N LEU A 284 -2.49 11.95 -25.71
CA LEU A 284 -3.38 13.12 -25.74
C LEU A 284 -3.17 14.11 -24.58
N GLY A 285 -2.31 13.77 -23.59
CA GLY A 285 -2.05 14.66 -22.45
C GLY A 285 -3.24 14.87 -21.50
N LEU A 286 -4.24 13.97 -21.54
CA LEU A 286 -5.47 14.14 -20.76
C LEU A 286 -5.31 13.71 -19.30
N THR A 287 -5.95 14.44 -18.40
CA THR A 287 -6.02 14.14 -16.96
C THR A 287 -7.47 14.04 -16.50
N VAL A 288 -7.80 13.00 -15.73
CA VAL A 288 -9.11 12.87 -15.08
C VAL A 288 -9.03 13.46 -13.68
N VAL A 289 -9.99 14.32 -13.35
CA VAL A 289 -10.12 14.93 -12.01
C VAL A 289 -11.47 14.55 -11.43
N ALA A 290 -11.47 13.91 -10.25
CA ALA A 290 -12.66 13.52 -9.52
C ALA A 290 -12.79 14.36 -8.25
N LEU A 291 -13.84 15.17 -8.15
CA LEU A 291 -14.11 16.08 -7.04
C LEU A 291 -15.22 15.52 -6.13
N LEU A 292 -14.94 15.50 -4.82
CA LEU A 292 -15.89 15.15 -3.77
C LEU A 292 -15.80 16.15 -2.60
N PRO A 293 -16.89 16.84 -2.25
CA PRO A 293 -16.97 17.63 -1.02
C PRO A 293 -17.11 16.71 0.20
N VAL A 294 -16.20 16.82 1.16
CA VAL A 294 -16.16 15.94 2.34
C VAL A 294 -16.39 16.78 3.59
N VAL A 295 -17.21 16.30 4.51
CA VAL A 295 -17.42 16.96 5.82
C VAL A 295 -16.09 17.05 6.54
N GLN A 296 -15.74 18.25 6.98
CA GLN A 296 -14.52 18.48 7.73
C GLN A 296 -14.57 17.66 9.02
N GLN A 297 -13.53 16.86 9.27
CA GLN A 297 -13.43 16.14 10.53
C GLN A 297 -12.97 17.14 11.59
N GLN A 298 -13.92 17.77 12.29
CA GLN A 298 -13.59 18.52 13.49
C GLN A 298 -12.92 17.56 14.47
N THR A 299 -11.67 17.84 14.82
CA THR A 299 -10.91 17.18 15.88
C THR A 299 -11.54 17.55 17.22
N GLY A 300 -12.74 17.05 17.49
CA GLY A 300 -13.40 17.17 18.78
C GLY A 300 -12.60 16.40 19.82
N GLU A 301 -11.68 17.08 20.50
CA GLU A 301 -11.39 17.00 21.94
C GLU A 301 -10.09 17.76 22.22
N GLN A 302 -10.22 18.96 22.79
CA GLN A 302 -9.13 19.71 23.41
C GLN A 302 -8.37 18.90 24.48
N ASN A 303 -8.96 17.80 24.99
CA ASN A 303 -8.31 16.87 25.92
C ASN A 303 -7.25 15.96 25.27
N ARG A 304 -7.16 15.90 23.93
CA ARG A 304 -6.28 14.97 23.21
C ARG A 304 -4.85 15.48 23.02
N GLU A 305 -4.62 16.79 23.04
CA GLU A 305 -3.27 17.38 22.96
C GLU A 305 -2.42 17.04 24.20
N LEU A 306 -3.08 16.88 25.35
CA LEU A 306 -2.43 16.53 26.61
C LEU A 306 -1.96 15.07 26.67
N TYR A 307 -2.53 14.17 25.86
CA TYR A 307 -2.23 12.73 25.95
C TYR A 307 -0.82 12.39 25.47
N GLY A 308 -0.41 12.88 24.29
CA GLY A 308 0.95 12.66 23.77
C GLY A 308 2.02 13.25 24.68
N LEU A 309 1.75 14.43 25.24
CA LEU A 309 2.61 15.09 26.22
C LEU A 309 2.65 14.35 27.56
N ALA A 310 1.51 13.85 28.06
CA ALA A 310 1.44 13.06 29.28
C ALA A 310 2.20 11.73 29.13
N ALA A 311 2.01 11.01 28.02
CA ALA A 311 2.72 9.76 27.75
C ALA A 311 4.24 9.95 27.64
N ALA A 312 4.67 11.04 26.98
CA ALA A 312 6.09 11.42 26.93
C ALA A 312 6.62 11.84 28.31
N GLY A 313 5.83 12.58 29.10
CA GLY A 313 6.18 12.99 30.46
C GLY A 313 6.39 11.79 31.39
N VAL A 314 5.50 10.80 31.34
CA VAL A 314 5.64 9.55 32.10
C VAL A 314 6.91 8.80 31.71
N LEU A 315 7.24 8.73 30.42
CA LEU A 315 8.50 8.11 29.95
C LEU A 315 9.73 8.83 30.50
N VAL A 316 9.74 10.16 30.50
CA VAL A 316 10.85 10.95 31.06
C VAL A 316 11.01 10.67 32.56
N VAL A 317 9.91 10.63 33.32
CA VAL A 317 9.94 10.32 34.76
C VAL A 317 10.49 8.92 35.01
N LEU A 318 9.97 7.90 34.33
CA LEU A 318 10.43 6.51 34.46
C LEU A 318 11.90 6.37 34.02
N GLY A 319 12.30 7.09 32.98
CA GLY A 319 13.66 7.13 32.49
C GLY A 319 14.65 7.76 33.46
N LEU A 320 14.28 8.89 34.08
CA LEU A 320 15.07 9.52 35.13
C LEU A 320 15.20 8.63 36.36
N LEU A 321 14.14 7.90 36.74
CA LEU A 321 14.19 6.89 37.80
C LEU A 321 15.14 5.74 37.44
N ALA A 322 15.04 5.21 36.22
CA ALA A 322 15.92 4.17 35.70
C ALA A 322 17.41 4.59 35.72
N VAL A 323 17.70 5.80 35.25
CA VAL A 323 19.05 6.39 35.27
C VAL A 323 19.52 6.63 36.71
N GLY A 324 18.66 7.12 37.58
CA GLY A 324 18.95 7.32 39.00
C GLY A 324 19.31 6.02 39.72
N VAL A 325 18.58 4.93 39.42
CA VAL A 325 18.88 3.57 39.93
C VAL A 325 20.27 3.12 39.46
N LEU A 326 20.59 3.22 38.17
CA LEU A 326 21.90 2.81 37.64
C LEU A 326 23.04 3.65 38.22
N TRP A 327 22.82 4.96 38.36
CA TRP A 327 23.81 5.87 38.92
C TRP A 327 24.09 5.57 40.40
N ALA A 328 23.04 5.33 41.19
CA ALA A 328 23.16 5.06 42.62
C ALA A 328 23.73 3.66 42.91
N THR A 329 23.38 2.66 42.12
CA THR A 329 23.71 1.24 42.39
C THR A 329 24.96 0.74 41.68
N VAL A 330 25.33 1.34 40.54
CA VAL A 330 26.46 0.89 39.73
C VAL A 330 27.57 1.93 39.64
N GLN A 331 27.26 3.17 39.21
CA GLN A 331 28.28 4.19 38.95
C GLN A 331 28.94 4.73 40.23
N ARG A 332 28.13 5.20 41.20
CA ARG A 332 28.65 5.77 42.46
C ARG A 332 29.53 4.78 43.25
N PRO A 333 29.13 3.51 43.46
CA PRO A 333 29.95 2.53 44.17
C PRO A 333 31.27 2.23 43.46
N LEU A 334 31.25 2.14 42.13
CA LEU A 334 32.43 1.83 41.33
C LEU A 334 33.45 2.97 41.38
N LEU A 335 33.00 4.22 41.26
CA LEU A 335 33.87 5.39 41.41
C LEU A 335 34.48 5.47 42.82
N ARG A 336 33.71 5.15 43.86
CA ARG A 336 34.24 5.09 45.23
C ARG A 336 35.30 4.01 45.38
N LEU A 337 35.05 2.80 44.88
CA LEU A 337 36.03 1.71 44.90
C LEU A 337 37.30 2.03 44.12
N PHE A 338 37.18 2.73 42.98
CA PHE A 338 38.34 3.21 42.22
C PHE A 338 39.20 4.17 43.04
N LEU A 339 38.57 5.15 43.72
CA LEU A 339 39.31 6.10 44.56
C LEU A 339 39.96 5.40 45.77
N GLU A 340 39.24 4.49 46.42
CA GLU A 340 39.71 3.72 47.57
C GLU A 340 40.86 2.76 47.20
N SER A 341 40.73 2.00 46.11
CA SER A 341 41.80 1.10 45.62
C SER A 341 43.07 1.86 45.22
N ARG A 342 42.93 3.03 44.58
CA ARG A 342 44.06 3.89 44.22
C ARG A 342 44.72 4.55 45.45
N ARG A 343 43.96 4.77 46.53
CA ARG A 343 44.50 5.25 47.81
C ARG A 343 45.34 4.17 48.47
N LEU A 344 44.81 2.95 48.60
CA LEU A 344 45.53 1.82 49.19
C LEU A 344 46.79 1.48 48.40
N ALA A 345 46.73 1.44 47.06
CA ALA A 345 47.89 1.15 46.22
C ALA A 345 49.02 2.20 46.36
N ARG A 346 48.70 3.40 46.84
CA ARG A 346 49.68 4.46 47.16
C ARG A 346 50.27 4.36 48.58
N GLY A 347 49.86 3.38 49.37
CA GLY A 347 50.42 3.09 50.70
C GLY A 347 49.70 3.75 51.88
N ASP A 348 48.55 4.40 51.67
CA ASP A 348 47.75 4.94 52.78
C ASP A 348 46.89 3.83 53.41
N LEU A 349 47.38 3.31 54.54
CA LEU A 349 46.75 2.23 55.31
C LEU A 349 46.04 2.73 56.57
N ILE A 350 46.09 4.03 56.88
CA ILE A 350 45.65 4.58 58.18
C ILE A 350 44.12 4.58 58.27
N ARG A 351 43.42 4.88 57.17
CA ARG A 351 41.96 5.01 57.14
C ARG A 351 41.27 3.71 56.69
N PRO A 352 40.15 3.29 57.31
CA PRO A 352 39.35 2.16 56.81
C PRO A 352 38.82 2.40 55.39
N VAL A 353 38.65 1.31 54.63
CA VAL A 353 38.03 1.33 53.30
C VAL A 353 36.53 1.54 53.45
N THR A 354 35.99 2.51 52.72
CA THR A 354 34.54 2.71 52.69
C THR A 354 33.87 1.59 51.88
N VAL A 355 33.32 0.59 52.57
CA VAL A 355 32.69 -0.58 51.92
C VAL A 355 31.29 -0.22 51.40
N PRO A 356 30.99 -0.40 50.10
CA PRO A 356 29.64 -0.25 49.57
C PRO A 356 28.68 -1.25 50.21
N ARG A 357 27.39 -0.90 50.35
CA ARG A 357 26.43 -1.73 51.10
C ARG A 357 26.08 -3.03 50.37
N TRP A 358 25.95 -3.04 49.05
CA TRP A 358 25.36 -4.16 48.28
C TRP A 358 26.20 -4.59 47.06
N GLY A 359 25.97 -5.82 46.59
CA GLY A 359 26.43 -6.33 45.28
C GLY A 359 27.93 -6.65 45.15
N GLU A 360 28.40 -6.74 43.91
CA GLU A 360 29.81 -7.05 43.58
C GLU A 360 30.77 -5.96 44.10
N ALA A 361 30.30 -4.72 44.20
CA ALA A 361 31.07 -3.62 44.77
C ALA A 361 31.34 -3.79 46.28
N ALA A 362 30.37 -4.31 47.04
CA ALA A 362 30.55 -4.63 48.45
C ALA A 362 31.60 -5.74 48.66
N ARG A 363 31.61 -6.75 47.77
CA ARG A 363 32.58 -7.85 47.78
C ARG A 363 34.01 -7.36 47.53
N ILE A 364 34.19 -6.48 46.55
CA ILE A 364 35.50 -5.86 46.28
C ILE A 364 35.93 -4.98 47.46
N GLY A 365 35.01 -4.17 48.01
CA GLY A 365 35.32 -3.29 49.15
C GLY A 365 35.71 -4.05 50.41
N SER A 366 35.04 -5.16 50.72
CA SER A 366 35.38 -6.00 51.87
C SER A 366 36.70 -6.75 51.67
N ALA A 367 37.00 -7.19 50.46
CA ALA A 367 38.30 -7.76 50.11
C ALA A 367 39.43 -6.72 50.25
N LEU A 368 39.22 -5.48 49.80
CA LEU A 368 40.18 -4.38 49.98
C LEU A 368 40.43 -4.04 51.45
N GLU A 369 39.38 -4.03 52.30
CA GLU A 369 39.55 -3.80 53.75
C GLU A 369 40.34 -4.93 54.42
N ARG A 370 40.12 -6.19 54.00
CA ARG A 370 40.92 -7.33 54.47
C ARG A 370 42.39 -7.21 54.08
N LEU A 371 42.65 -6.83 52.82
CA LEU A 371 44.01 -6.57 52.32
C LEU A 371 44.69 -5.40 53.06
N ARG A 372 43.94 -4.33 53.41
CA ARG A 372 44.47 -3.22 54.21
C ARG A 372 45.03 -3.68 55.54
N ARG A 373 44.27 -4.51 56.27
CA ARG A 373 44.67 -5.02 57.60
C ARG A 373 45.89 -5.93 57.50
N GLN A 374 45.90 -6.83 56.52
CA GLN A 374 47.04 -7.72 56.25
C GLN A 374 48.32 -6.94 55.93
N LEU A 375 48.23 -5.88 55.11
CA LEU A 375 49.38 -5.01 54.79
C LEU A 375 49.81 -4.10 55.95
N GLY A 376 48.88 -3.78 56.87
CA GLY A 376 49.13 -2.97 58.07
C GLY A 376 49.82 -3.72 59.20
N GLY A 377 50.03 -5.04 59.07
CA GLY A 377 50.72 -5.86 60.07
C GLY A 377 49.82 -6.38 61.20
N ASP A 378 48.51 -6.14 61.14
CA ASP A 378 47.54 -6.80 62.01
C ASP A 378 47.41 -8.27 61.55
N GLY A 379 48.24 -9.14 62.15
CA GLY A 379 48.27 -10.57 61.89
C GLY A 379 46.92 -11.24 62.17
N ASP A 380 46.73 -12.38 61.49
CA ASP A 380 45.57 -13.29 61.44
C ASP A 380 44.77 -13.42 62.76
N GLY A 381 43.97 -12.41 63.06
CA GLY A 381 42.87 -12.51 64.02
C GLY A 381 41.72 -13.17 63.31
N SER A 382 41.64 -14.50 63.40
CA SER A 382 40.45 -15.26 63.06
C SER A 382 39.28 -14.73 63.89
N ASP A 383 38.51 -13.79 63.35
CA ASP A 383 37.27 -13.40 64.00
C ASP A 383 36.12 -13.15 63.03
N THR A 384 35.14 -14.02 63.25
CA THR A 384 33.70 -13.95 62.98
C THR A 384 33.21 -13.70 61.54
N ALA A 385 32.68 -14.81 60.99
CA ALA A 385 31.70 -14.88 59.93
C ALA A 385 30.62 -13.78 60.05
N LEU A 386 30.80 -12.68 59.32
CA LEU A 386 29.79 -11.63 59.20
C LEU A 386 28.65 -12.10 58.30
N ARG A 387 27.53 -12.42 58.98
CA ARG A 387 26.12 -12.57 58.55
C ARG A 387 25.85 -12.59 57.03
N LYS A 388 25.40 -13.75 56.53
CA LYS A 388 24.72 -13.95 55.24
C LYS A 388 23.40 -13.15 55.19
N GLY A 389 23.47 -11.85 54.94
CA GLY A 389 22.31 -11.09 54.46
C GLY A 389 21.95 -11.49 53.02
N ILE A 390 20.67 -11.45 52.67
CA ILE A 390 20.12 -11.81 51.35
C ILE A 390 20.87 -11.04 50.25
N ARG A 391 21.58 -11.77 49.38
CA ARG A 391 22.56 -11.24 48.43
C ARG A 391 21.90 -10.97 47.07
N VAL A 392 21.44 -9.75 46.85
CA VAL A 392 21.02 -9.32 45.50
C VAL A 392 22.29 -8.98 44.70
N GLY A 393 22.67 -9.87 43.77
CA GLY A 393 23.81 -9.65 42.86
C GLY A 393 23.54 -8.52 41.87
N GLY A 394 24.56 -8.10 41.10
CA GLY A 394 24.47 -6.97 40.14
C GLY A 394 23.40 -7.09 39.04
N ARG A 395 22.69 -8.22 38.96
CA ARG A 395 21.51 -8.42 38.11
C ARG A 395 20.24 -7.75 38.65
N GLY A 396 20.11 -7.56 39.96
CA GLY A 396 18.92 -6.96 40.57
C GLY A 396 18.63 -5.54 40.09
N PRO A 397 19.62 -4.62 40.11
CA PRO A 397 19.43 -3.27 39.58
C PRO A 397 19.07 -3.25 38.10
N LEU A 398 19.72 -4.09 37.27
CA LEU A 398 19.38 -4.21 35.84
C LEU A 398 17.96 -4.72 35.62
N ALA A 399 17.52 -5.71 36.41
CA ALA A 399 16.14 -6.22 36.33
C ALA A 399 15.12 -5.17 36.77
N LEU A 400 15.42 -4.38 37.81
CA LEU A 400 14.57 -3.26 38.24
C LEU A 400 14.50 -2.16 37.18
N THR A 401 15.63 -1.80 36.57
CA THR A 401 15.68 -0.84 35.46
C THR A 401 14.89 -1.36 34.26
N ALA A 402 15.01 -2.64 33.92
CA ALA A 402 14.21 -3.27 32.86
C ALA A 402 12.72 -3.20 33.19
N ALA A 403 12.32 -3.55 34.42
CA ALA A 403 10.92 -3.50 34.84
C ALA A 403 10.33 -2.09 34.76
N LEU A 404 11.07 -1.06 35.19
CA LEU A 404 10.64 0.35 35.11
C LEU A 404 10.41 0.81 33.66
N LEU A 405 11.27 0.39 32.73
CA LEU A 405 11.15 0.79 31.32
C LEU A 405 10.08 -0.05 30.59
N LEU A 406 9.94 -1.32 30.92
CA LEU A 406 8.87 -2.19 30.41
C LEU A 406 7.49 -1.75 30.87
N LEU A 407 7.38 -1.15 32.07
CA LEU A 407 6.13 -0.57 32.58
C LEU A 407 5.55 0.50 31.65
N TRP A 408 6.39 1.14 30.83
CA TRP A 408 5.93 2.06 29.79
C TRP A 408 5.78 1.36 28.42
N CYS A 409 6.79 0.59 28.00
CA CYS A 409 6.81 0.01 26.65
C CYS A 409 5.66 -0.98 26.40
N VAL A 410 5.32 -1.79 27.42
CA VAL A 410 4.29 -2.83 27.28
C VAL A 410 2.89 -2.22 27.19
N PRO A 411 2.45 -1.32 28.10
CA PRO A 411 1.13 -0.71 27.96
C PRO A 411 1.00 0.18 26.72
N VAL A 412 2.03 0.96 26.38
CA VAL A 412 1.99 1.82 25.18
C VAL A 412 1.97 1.00 23.91
N GLY A 413 2.75 -0.07 23.83
CA GLY A 413 2.83 -0.91 22.63
C GLY A 413 1.67 -1.90 22.50
N LEU A 414 1.07 -2.38 23.59
CA LEU A 414 0.09 -3.47 23.55
C LEU A 414 -1.34 -3.08 23.96
N LEU A 415 -1.53 -2.05 24.79
CA LEU A 415 -2.85 -1.75 25.38
C LEU A 415 -3.41 -0.38 24.94
N LEU A 416 -2.55 0.59 24.63
CA LEU A 416 -2.97 1.94 24.27
C LEU A 416 -3.28 2.07 22.77
N ASN A 417 -4.39 2.76 22.47
CA ASN A 417 -4.90 3.01 21.12
C ASN A 417 -5.21 1.75 20.31
N ARG A 418 -5.52 0.62 20.98
CA ARG A 418 -6.01 -0.57 20.28
C ARG A 418 -7.35 -0.26 19.63
N THR A 419 -7.43 -0.60 18.35
CA THR A 419 -8.65 -0.49 17.58
C THR A 419 -9.48 -1.76 17.77
N ASP A 420 -10.73 -1.56 18.14
CA ASP A 420 -11.71 -2.64 18.27
C ASP A 420 -12.76 -2.50 17.17
N GLY A 421 -13.74 -3.42 17.15
CA GLY A 421 -14.89 -3.38 16.25
C GLY A 421 -15.74 -2.10 16.31
N SER A 422 -15.44 -1.12 17.19
CA SER A 422 -16.09 0.20 17.28
C SER A 422 -15.44 1.31 16.45
N VAL A 423 -14.40 1.02 15.65
CA VAL A 423 -13.76 2.05 14.81
C VAL A 423 -14.78 2.72 13.88
N SER A 424 -14.78 4.05 13.89
CA SER A 424 -15.58 4.85 12.98
C SER A 424 -14.90 4.89 11.61
N VAL A 425 -15.53 4.26 10.62
CA VAL A 425 -15.13 4.33 9.22
C VAL A 425 -15.96 5.42 8.56
N PRO A 426 -15.34 6.40 7.87
CA PRO A 426 -16.08 7.41 7.13
C PRO A 426 -17.08 6.77 6.16
N THR A 427 -18.33 7.22 6.15
CA THR A 427 -19.37 6.70 5.24
C THR A 427 -18.98 6.88 3.77
N THR A 428 -18.18 7.90 3.47
CA THR A 428 -17.58 8.11 2.15
C THR A 428 -16.74 6.92 1.68
N MET A 429 -16.09 6.18 2.59
CA MET A 429 -15.32 4.98 2.21
C MET A 429 -16.22 3.82 1.78
N VAL A 430 -17.37 3.66 2.42
CA VAL A 430 -18.35 2.63 2.07
C VAL A 430 -18.98 2.93 0.72
N ASN A 431 -19.33 4.20 0.50
CA ASN A 431 -19.86 4.66 -0.78
C ASN A 431 -18.81 4.51 -1.89
N ASP A 432 -17.56 4.88 -1.63
CA ASP A 432 -16.48 4.72 -2.62
C ASP A 432 -16.20 3.26 -2.96
N GLN A 433 -16.18 2.36 -1.97
CA GLN A 433 -16.09 0.92 -2.20
C GLN A 433 -17.24 0.45 -3.09
N ARG A 434 -18.48 0.90 -2.80
CA ARG A 434 -19.68 0.56 -3.56
C ARG A 434 -19.59 1.02 -5.02
N ASP A 435 -19.34 2.30 -5.24
CA ASP A 435 -19.35 2.91 -6.57
C ASP A 435 -18.20 2.36 -7.45
N ARG A 436 -17.02 2.08 -6.85
CA ARG A 436 -15.90 1.46 -7.56
C ARG A 436 -16.13 -0.04 -7.85
N THR A 437 -16.88 -0.74 -7.00
CA THR A 437 -17.30 -2.13 -7.28
C THR A 437 -18.28 -2.19 -8.45
N ASP A 438 -19.23 -1.24 -8.49
CA ASP A 438 -20.16 -1.07 -9.61
C ASP A 438 -19.42 -0.79 -10.93
N LEU A 439 -18.42 0.09 -10.89
CA LEU A 439 -17.55 0.34 -12.04
C LEU A 439 -16.85 -0.93 -12.56
N ILE A 440 -16.35 -1.79 -11.67
CA ILE A 440 -15.72 -3.06 -12.06
C ILE A 440 -16.76 -4.02 -12.66
N ALA A 441 -17.93 -4.13 -12.03
CA ALA A 441 -19.03 -4.95 -12.53
C ALA A 441 -19.44 -4.55 -13.95
N ASP A 442 -19.61 -3.25 -14.16
CA ASP A 442 -19.99 -2.72 -15.46
C ASP A 442 -18.89 -2.90 -16.51
N ARG A 443 -17.62 -2.70 -16.15
CA ARG A 443 -16.49 -2.97 -17.05
C ARG A 443 -16.42 -4.44 -17.46
N LEU A 444 -16.60 -5.35 -16.51
CA LEU A 444 -16.57 -6.79 -16.78
C LEU A 444 -17.73 -7.20 -17.69
N ARG A 445 -18.93 -6.68 -17.40
CA ARG A 445 -20.13 -6.84 -18.22
C ARG A 445 -19.90 -6.36 -19.66
N ARG A 446 -19.34 -5.15 -19.85
CA ARG A 446 -19.02 -4.61 -21.18
C ARG A 446 -18.00 -5.49 -21.91
N ALA A 447 -16.92 -5.90 -21.25
CA ALA A 447 -15.89 -6.76 -21.85
C ALA A 447 -16.43 -8.13 -22.30
N LEU A 448 -17.40 -8.69 -21.57
CA LEU A 448 -18.08 -9.94 -21.94
C LEU A 448 -19.09 -9.73 -23.08
N ASN A 449 -19.85 -8.64 -23.08
CA ASN A 449 -20.73 -8.29 -24.21
C ASN A 449 -19.94 -8.01 -25.49
N GLU A 450 -18.77 -7.37 -25.37
CA GLU A 450 -17.82 -7.16 -26.47
C GLU A 450 -17.31 -8.50 -27.01
N ALA A 451 -16.90 -9.42 -26.12
CA ALA A 451 -16.52 -10.76 -26.53
C ALA A 451 -17.66 -11.45 -27.32
N GLN A 452 -18.90 -11.38 -26.85
CA GLN A 452 -20.00 -11.94 -27.63
C GLN A 452 -20.22 -11.25 -28.98
N THR A 453 -20.02 -9.94 -29.05
CA THR A 453 -20.12 -9.16 -30.30
C THR A 453 -19.03 -9.57 -31.30
N ASP A 454 -17.79 -9.79 -30.83
CA ASP A 454 -16.69 -10.32 -31.63
C ASP A 454 -17.04 -11.70 -32.24
N LEU A 455 -17.66 -12.58 -31.44
CA LEU A 455 -18.12 -13.88 -31.91
C LEU A 455 -19.25 -13.74 -32.94
N VAL A 456 -20.19 -12.83 -32.75
CA VAL A 456 -21.26 -12.57 -33.75
C VAL A 456 -20.69 -12.00 -35.05
N SER A 457 -19.69 -11.14 -34.99
CA SER A 457 -19.04 -10.61 -36.19
C SER A 457 -18.29 -11.71 -36.94
N THR A 458 -17.54 -12.56 -36.20
CA THR A 458 -16.80 -13.68 -36.75
C THR A 458 -17.73 -14.75 -37.32
N SER A 459 -18.87 -15.03 -36.67
CA SER A 459 -19.81 -16.06 -37.11
C SER A 459 -20.47 -15.73 -38.45
N ARG A 460 -20.57 -14.45 -38.81
CA ARG A 460 -21.07 -13.99 -40.12
C ARG A 460 -20.08 -14.21 -41.27
N LEU A 461 -18.79 -14.38 -40.95
CA LEU A 461 -17.74 -14.66 -41.93
C LEU A 461 -17.57 -16.17 -42.20
N ILE A 462 -18.21 -17.02 -41.41
CA ILE A 462 -18.15 -18.48 -41.56
C ILE A 462 -19.06 -18.89 -42.72
N GLY A 463 -18.44 -19.37 -43.81
CA GLY A 463 -19.14 -19.87 -44.99
C GLY A 463 -19.75 -21.26 -44.82
N ALA A 464 -20.63 -21.62 -45.76
CA ALA A 464 -21.48 -22.80 -45.69
C ALA A 464 -20.77 -24.16 -45.71
N ASP A 465 -19.56 -24.35 -46.28
CA ASP A 465 -19.01 -25.71 -46.50
C ASP A 465 -17.47 -25.94 -46.42
N ASP A 466 -16.65 -24.96 -46.04
CA ASP A 466 -15.18 -25.17 -45.98
C ASP A 466 -14.63 -25.22 -44.53
N ARG A 467 -14.18 -26.42 -44.11
CA ARG A 467 -13.57 -26.66 -42.78
C ARG A 467 -12.18 -26.03 -42.66
N GLU A 468 -11.36 -26.05 -43.71
CA GLU A 468 -10.00 -25.49 -43.67
C GLU A 468 -10.07 -23.97 -43.58
N ASP A 469 -10.90 -23.33 -44.40
CA ASP A 469 -11.08 -21.88 -44.38
C ASP A 469 -11.69 -21.40 -43.07
N THR A 470 -12.66 -22.14 -42.52
CA THR A 470 -13.19 -21.87 -41.17
C THR A 470 -12.07 -21.96 -40.14
N THR A 471 -11.21 -22.98 -40.20
CA THR A 471 -10.11 -23.16 -39.25
C THR A 471 -9.10 -22.00 -39.32
N ARG A 472 -8.74 -21.55 -40.52
CA ARG A 472 -7.85 -20.39 -40.73
C ARG A 472 -8.47 -19.09 -40.19
N LEU A 473 -9.76 -18.86 -40.47
CA LEU A 473 -10.51 -17.73 -39.92
C LEU A 473 -10.49 -17.72 -38.39
N LEU A 474 -10.70 -18.88 -37.75
CA LEU A 474 -10.65 -18.99 -36.29
C LEU A 474 -9.24 -18.78 -35.73
N GLN A 475 -8.19 -19.22 -36.42
CA GLN A 475 -6.80 -18.96 -36.01
C GLN A 475 -6.45 -17.48 -36.08
N ASP A 476 -6.85 -16.81 -37.14
CA ASP A 476 -6.67 -15.37 -37.32
C ASP A 476 -7.47 -14.57 -36.27
N ALA A 477 -8.72 -14.95 -36.01
CA ALA A 477 -9.53 -14.37 -34.93
C ALA A 477 -8.89 -14.60 -33.55
N LEU A 478 -8.40 -15.81 -33.25
CA LEU A 478 -7.72 -16.10 -31.98
C LEU A 478 -6.43 -15.28 -31.81
N GLY A 479 -5.67 -15.07 -32.89
CA GLY A 479 -4.47 -14.23 -32.89
C GLY A 479 -4.76 -12.76 -32.64
N ARG A 480 -5.90 -12.25 -33.13
CA ARG A 480 -6.34 -10.86 -32.92
C ARG A 480 -6.98 -10.63 -31.54
N HIS A 481 -7.69 -11.64 -31.01
CA HIS A 481 -8.46 -11.53 -29.78
C HIS A 481 -7.86 -12.40 -28.67
N THR A 482 -6.89 -11.84 -27.95
CA THR A 482 -6.16 -12.53 -26.86
C THR A 482 -7.03 -12.96 -25.67
N ARG A 483 -8.26 -12.45 -25.57
CA ARG A 483 -9.25 -12.84 -24.54
C ARG A 483 -9.72 -14.28 -24.65
N TYR A 484 -9.57 -14.92 -25.82
CA TYR A 484 -9.96 -16.31 -26.02
C TYR A 484 -8.81 -17.29 -25.79
N GLN A 485 -9.14 -18.42 -25.17
CA GLN A 485 -8.29 -19.59 -25.04
C GLN A 485 -8.47 -20.54 -26.22
N ALA A 486 -9.72 -20.70 -26.66
CA ALA A 486 -10.11 -21.51 -27.81
C ALA A 486 -11.32 -20.90 -28.52
N LEU A 487 -11.37 -21.11 -29.83
CA LEU A 487 -12.52 -20.79 -30.70
C LEU A 487 -12.89 -22.05 -31.49
N TYR A 488 -14.17 -22.41 -31.53
CA TYR A 488 -14.60 -23.60 -32.25
C TYR A 488 -16.05 -23.53 -32.70
N VAL A 489 -16.38 -24.24 -33.78
CA VAL A 489 -17.74 -24.35 -34.30
C VAL A 489 -18.30 -25.70 -33.92
N VAL A 490 -19.42 -25.69 -33.21
CA VAL A 490 -20.23 -26.89 -32.94
C VAL A 490 -21.43 -26.95 -33.87
N ASP A 491 -21.75 -28.14 -34.33
CA ASP A 491 -22.92 -28.38 -35.19
C ASP A 491 -24.22 -28.59 -34.38
N ALA A 492 -25.21 -29.20 -35.03
CA ALA A 492 -26.52 -29.46 -34.42
C ALA A 492 -26.49 -30.57 -33.36
N ASP A 493 -25.56 -31.51 -33.51
CA ASP A 493 -25.38 -32.68 -32.65
C ASP A 493 -24.44 -32.39 -31.47
N GLY A 494 -23.76 -31.23 -31.50
CA GLY A 494 -22.78 -30.80 -30.49
C GLY A 494 -21.34 -31.19 -30.85
N GLU A 495 -21.13 -31.71 -32.05
CA GLU A 495 -19.82 -32.14 -32.54
C GLU A 495 -18.99 -30.95 -33.03
N VAL A 496 -17.71 -30.94 -32.70
CA VAL A 496 -16.78 -29.88 -33.09
C VAL A 496 -16.36 -30.07 -34.55
N ARG A 497 -16.78 -29.13 -35.41
CA ARG A 497 -16.49 -29.15 -36.86
C ARG A 497 -15.19 -28.44 -37.23
N ALA A 498 -14.85 -27.37 -36.53
CA ALA A 498 -13.62 -26.60 -36.72
C ALA A 498 -13.17 -26.03 -35.37
N ARG A 499 -11.85 -25.89 -35.15
CA ARG A 499 -11.28 -25.38 -33.89
C ARG A 499 -9.97 -24.63 -34.10
N ALA A 500 -9.69 -23.68 -33.22
CA ALA A 500 -8.40 -23.01 -33.05
C ALA A 500 -8.12 -22.81 -31.55
N GLY A 501 -6.85 -22.91 -31.14
CA GLY A 501 -6.43 -22.73 -29.76
C GLY A 501 -6.39 -24.03 -28.95
N ALA A 502 -6.75 -23.95 -27.66
CA ALA A 502 -6.76 -25.09 -26.75
C ALA A 502 -7.81 -26.16 -27.12
N GLU A 503 -7.76 -27.30 -26.44
CA GLU A 503 -8.77 -28.36 -26.60
C GLU A 503 -10.15 -27.87 -26.15
N PRO A 504 -11.19 -27.94 -27.03
CA PRO A 504 -12.54 -27.50 -26.68
C PRO A 504 -13.17 -28.31 -25.55
N HIS A 505 -13.83 -27.62 -24.63
CA HIS A 505 -14.72 -28.26 -23.67
C HIS A 505 -16.10 -28.53 -24.30
N ALA A 506 -16.77 -29.57 -23.82
CA ALA A 506 -18.06 -29.98 -24.35
C ALA A 506 -19.09 -28.84 -24.31
N TRP A 507 -19.75 -28.60 -25.46
CA TRP A 507 -20.84 -27.63 -25.55
C TRP A 507 -22.21 -28.31 -25.59
N SER A 508 -22.94 -28.33 -24.47
CA SER A 508 -24.31 -28.88 -24.43
C SER A 508 -25.35 -27.84 -24.88
N ARG A 509 -26.35 -28.25 -25.66
CA ARG A 509 -27.54 -27.42 -25.94
C ARG A 509 -28.67 -27.76 -24.97
N GLY A 510 -29.09 -26.76 -24.21
CA GLY A 510 -30.43 -26.69 -23.63
C GLY A 510 -31.21 -25.58 -24.33
N LYS A 511 -32.52 -25.76 -24.50
CA LYS A 511 -33.42 -24.79 -25.18
C LYS A 511 -33.46 -23.40 -24.52
N GLU A 512 -32.92 -23.28 -23.29
CA GLU A 512 -32.95 -22.08 -22.44
C GLU A 512 -31.57 -21.70 -21.88
N LEU A 513 -30.46 -22.23 -22.42
CA LEU A 513 -29.14 -21.89 -21.88
C LEU A 513 -28.69 -20.48 -22.30
N PRO A 514 -28.14 -19.68 -21.37
CA PRO A 514 -27.63 -18.35 -21.68
C PRO A 514 -26.46 -18.43 -22.67
N LEU A 515 -26.31 -17.39 -23.50
CA LEU A 515 -25.24 -17.30 -24.49
C LEU A 515 -23.86 -17.21 -23.84
N VAL A 516 -23.77 -16.75 -22.59
CA VAL A 516 -22.57 -16.80 -21.76
C VAL A 516 -22.83 -17.73 -20.58
N ARG A 517 -21.92 -18.67 -20.34
CA ARG A 517 -22.08 -19.69 -19.28
C ARG A 517 -20.76 -20.10 -18.65
N VAL A 518 -20.86 -20.64 -17.44
CA VAL A 518 -19.73 -21.26 -16.73
C VAL A 518 -19.95 -22.77 -16.66
N SER A 519 -18.92 -23.52 -17.00
CA SER A 519 -18.82 -24.97 -16.88
C SER A 519 -17.57 -25.35 -16.08
N GLY A 520 -17.30 -26.65 -15.92
CA GLY A 520 -16.14 -27.12 -15.15
C GLY A 520 -16.37 -27.23 -13.63
N LYS A 521 -17.63 -27.24 -13.17
CA LYS A 521 -17.94 -27.48 -11.74
C LYS A 521 -17.29 -28.79 -11.26
N GLY A 522 -16.43 -28.69 -10.24
CA GLY A 522 -15.65 -29.82 -9.71
C GLY A 522 -14.27 -30.03 -10.33
N GLY A 523 -13.88 -29.20 -11.31
CA GLY A 523 -12.52 -29.13 -11.85
C GLY A 523 -11.66 -28.07 -11.14
N ASN A 524 -10.39 -27.96 -11.55
CA ASN A 524 -9.43 -27.01 -10.96
C ASN A 524 -9.63 -25.55 -11.43
N GLU A 525 -10.28 -25.35 -12.57
CA GLU A 525 -10.45 -24.04 -13.20
C GLU A 525 -11.89 -23.86 -13.72
N PRO A 526 -12.49 -22.68 -13.60
CA PRO A 526 -13.81 -22.39 -14.17
C PRO A 526 -13.69 -22.18 -15.68
N VAL A 527 -14.54 -22.85 -16.47
CA VAL A 527 -14.53 -22.73 -17.94
C VAL A 527 -15.66 -21.81 -18.38
N ILE A 528 -15.31 -20.63 -18.89
CA ILE A 528 -16.26 -19.59 -19.29
C ILE A 528 -16.42 -19.63 -20.81
N GLN A 529 -17.64 -19.88 -21.27
CA GLN A 529 -17.94 -20.05 -22.69
C GLN A 529 -18.97 -19.03 -23.16
N ALA A 530 -18.73 -18.40 -24.30
CA ALA A 530 -19.67 -17.53 -25.00
C ALA A 530 -20.05 -18.12 -26.37
N GLY A 531 -21.31 -18.03 -26.77
CA GLY A 531 -21.84 -18.60 -28.01
C GLY A 531 -22.46 -17.56 -28.94
N ALA A 532 -22.29 -17.76 -30.25
CA ALA A 532 -22.95 -17.01 -31.32
C ALA A 532 -23.50 -17.96 -32.40
N PRO A 533 -24.77 -17.83 -32.81
CA PRO A 533 -25.33 -18.65 -33.88
C PRO A 533 -24.64 -18.33 -35.22
N VAL A 534 -24.45 -19.35 -36.06
CA VAL A 534 -23.93 -19.20 -37.43
C VAL A 534 -25.14 -19.02 -38.38
N PRO A 535 -25.31 -17.86 -39.05
CA PRO A 535 -26.53 -17.56 -39.80
C PRO A 535 -26.84 -18.55 -40.93
N GLU A 536 -25.83 -18.98 -41.67
CA GLU A 536 -26.00 -19.82 -42.86
C GLU A 536 -26.14 -21.33 -42.54
N ARG A 537 -25.94 -21.73 -41.27
CA ARG A 537 -26.00 -23.13 -40.84
C ARG A 537 -26.97 -23.31 -39.67
N LYS A 538 -28.16 -23.83 -39.98
CA LYS A 538 -29.22 -24.04 -38.99
C LYS A 538 -28.71 -24.96 -37.88
N GLY A 539 -28.70 -24.45 -36.67
CA GLY A 539 -28.21 -25.18 -35.51
C GLY A 539 -26.70 -25.40 -35.53
N SER A 540 -25.89 -24.51 -36.10
CA SER A 540 -24.46 -24.41 -35.77
C SER A 540 -24.18 -23.21 -34.88
N THR A 541 -23.21 -23.33 -33.98
CA THR A 541 -22.84 -22.29 -33.01
C THR A 541 -21.33 -22.12 -33.00
N LEU A 542 -20.87 -20.89 -33.18
CA LEU A 542 -19.49 -20.50 -32.88
C LEU A 542 -19.39 -20.30 -31.37
N VAL A 543 -18.44 -20.97 -30.75
CA VAL A 543 -18.17 -20.91 -29.32
C VAL A 543 -16.77 -20.35 -29.10
N GLY A 544 -16.65 -19.40 -28.18
CA GLY A 544 -15.38 -18.93 -27.66
C GLY A 544 -15.24 -19.25 -26.17
N GLU A 545 -14.13 -19.90 -25.82
CA GLU A 545 -13.72 -20.10 -24.43
C GLU A 545 -12.89 -18.89 -23.99
N ILE A 546 -13.41 -18.16 -23.00
CA ILE A 546 -12.81 -16.93 -22.47
C ILE A 546 -11.81 -17.31 -21.39
N ARG A 547 -10.60 -16.75 -21.47
CA ARG A 547 -9.55 -16.93 -20.46
C ARG A 547 -10.00 -16.36 -19.12
N VAL A 548 -9.86 -17.13 -18.04
CA VAL A 548 -10.13 -16.64 -16.69
C VAL A 548 -9.13 -15.55 -16.32
N GLU A 549 -7.89 -15.65 -16.80
CA GLU A 549 -6.83 -14.65 -16.59
C GLU A 549 -7.21 -13.30 -17.19
N PHE A 550 -7.95 -13.30 -18.31
CA PHE A 550 -8.48 -12.07 -18.90
C PHE A 550 -9.46 -11.40 -17.93
N LEU A 551 -10.38 -12.14 -17.32
CA LEU A 551 -11.29 -11.57 -16.31
C LEU A 551 -10.53 -11.12 -15.06
N ASN A 552 -9.61 -11.94 -14.53
CA ASN A 552 -8.80 -11.61 -13.36
C ASN A 552 -8.02 -10.30 -13.56
N SER A 553 -7.47 -10.08 -14.77
CA SER A 553 -6.75 -8.84 -15.11
C SER A 553 -7.63 -7.59 -15.04
N LEU A 554 -8.95 -7.74 -15.19
CA LEU A 554 -9.91 -6.64 -15.09
C LEU A 554 -10.29 -6.31 -13.64
N LEU A 555 -10.13 -7.26 -12.71
CA LEU A 555 -10.57 -7.14 -11.31
C LEU A 555 -9.56 -6.45 -10.39
N ALA A 556 -8.26 -6.59 -10.67
CA ALA A 556 -7.21 -6.03 -9.82
C ALA A 556 -7.27 -4.49 -9.80
N ARG A 557 -7.59 -3.91 -8.63
CA ARG A 557 -7.62 -2.46 -8.40
C ARG A 557 -7.03 -2.05 -7.06
N PRO A 558 -6.13 -1.04 -7.04
CA PRO A 558 -5.59 -0.50 -5.81
C PRO A 558 -6.68 -0.04 -4.83
N GLY A 559 -6.56 -0.45 -3.56
CA GLY A 559 -7.41 0.04 -2.48
C GLY A 559 -8.86 -0.44 -2.47
N LEU A 560 -9.22 -1.50 -3.22
CA LEU A 560 -10.47 -2.24 -3.03
C LEU A 560 -10.34 -3.54 -2.24
N GLY A 561 -9.11 -3.90 -1.86
CA GLY A 561 -8.80 -5.16 -1.19
C GLY A 561 -8.96 -6.35 -2.12
N GLU A 562 -9.72 -7.35 -1.70
CA GLU A 562 -10.05 -8.50 -2.52
C GLU A 562 -11.28 -8.20 -3.38
N VAL A 563 -11.22 -8.55 -4.67
CA VAL A 563 -12.33 -8.42 -5.61
C VAL A 563 -12.60 -9.77 -6.23
N ARG A 564 -13.85 -10.24 -6.19
CA ARG A 564 -14.28 -11.52 -6.75
C ARG A 564 -15.52 -11.38 -7.60
N VAL A 565 -15.65 -12.24 -8.60
CA VAL A 565 -16.86 -12.43 -9.39
C VAL A 565 -17.49 -13.72 -8.91
N VAL A 566 -18.76 -13.67 -8.55
CA VAL A 566 -19.50 -14.85 -8.08
C VAL A 566 -20.73 -15.12 -8.93
N ASP A 567 -21.13 -16.38 -8.99
CA ASP A 567 -22.42 -16.77 -9.55
C ASP A 567 -23.58 -16.40 -8.60
N SER A 568 -24.82 -16.67 -9.05
CA SER A 568 -26.03 -16.41 -8.26
C SER A 568 -26.14 -17.22 -6.97
N ALA A 569 -25.33 -18.26 -6.79
CA ALA A 569 -25.22 -19.04 -5.56
C ALA A 569 -24.09 -18.56 -4.64
N GLY A 570 -23.35 -17.51 -5.02
CA GLY A 570 -22.22 -16.97 -4.26
C GLY A 570 -20.93 -17.77 -4.41
N LEU A 571 -20.79 -18.54 -5.49
CA LEU A 571 -19.58 -19.33 -5.78
C LEU A 571 -18.63 -18.53 -6.69
N THR A 572 -17.35 -18.52 -6.35
CA THR A 572 -16.31 -17.74 -7.03
C THR A 572 -16.02 -18.27 -8.43
N ILE A 573 -16.10 -17.38 -9.44
CA ILE A 573 -15.80 -17.64 -10.86
C ILE A 573 -14.45 -17.02 -11.24
N ALA A 574 -14.14 -15.83 -10.74
CA ALA A 574 -12.91 -15.10 -11.03
C ALA A 574 -12.54 -14.23 -9.83
N ALA A 575 -11.26 -13.87 -9.69
CA ALA A 575 -10.79 -13.05 -8.58
C ALA A 575 -9.58 -12.19 -8.97
N SER A 576 -9.38 -11.09 -8.25
CA SER A 576 -8.23 -10.19 -8.43
C SER A 576 -6.91 -10.78 -7.92
N ASP A 577 -6.99 -11.77 -7.04
CA ASP A 577 -5.86 -12.52 -6.45
C ASP A 577 -6.24 -14.01 -6.37
N GLY A 578 -5.28 -14.90 -6.11
CA GLY A 578 -5.47 -16.35 -6.17
C GLY A 578 -6.76 -16.84 -5.50
N PHE A 579 -7.50 -17.72 -6.18
CA PHE A 579 -8.77 -18.26 -5.72
C PHE A 579 -8.92 -19.74 -6.06
N LEU A 580 -9.80 -20.43 -5.34
CA LEU A 580 -10.23 -21.78 -5.69
C LEU A 580 -11.53 -21.72 -6.50
N ALA A 581 -11.57 -22.41 -7.63
CA ALA A 581 -12.73 -22.44 -8.51
C ALA A 581 -13.99 -22.88 -7.74
N PHE A 582 -15.05 -22.07 -7.84
CA PHE A 582 -16.35 -22.30 -7.18
C PHE A 582 -16.31 -22.31 -5.65
N GLU A 583 -15.29 -21.72 -5.02
CA GLU A 583 -15.29 -21.56 -3.58
C GLU A 583 -16.32 -20.53 -3.10
N LYS A 584 -16.87 -20.75 -1.91
CA LYS A 584 -17.80 -19.82 -1.28
C LYS A 584 -17.07 -18.59 -0.76
N LEU A 585 -17.77 -17.45 -0.76
CA LEU A 585 -17.25 -16.21 -0.18
C LEU A 585 -17.07 -16.31 1.35
N PRO A 586 -15.88 -15.98 1.87
CA PRO A 586 -15.66 -15.76 3.30
C PRO A 586 -15.75 -14.26 3.64
N PRO A 587 -16.45 -13.78 4.69
CA PRO A 587 -17.40 -14.44 5.59
C PRO A 587 -18.84 -14.57 5.02
N ASN A 588 -19.74 -15.27 5.75
CA ASN A 588 -21.14 -15.47 5.35
C ASN A 588 -21.89 -14.16 5.03
N ALA A 589 -21.55 -13.06 5.72
CA ALA A 589 -22.12 -11.74 5.49
C ALA A 589 -21.93 -11.25 4.04
N LEU A 590 -20.85 -11.65 3.35
CA LEU A 590 -20.67 -11.33 1.93
C LEU A 590 -21.66 -12.07 1.03
N THR A 591 -21.99 -13.32 1.38
CA THR A 591 -23.01 -14.08 0.64
C THR A 591 -24.39 -13.44 0.81
N ASP A 592 -24.70 -12.94 2.01
CA ASP A 592 -25.93 -12.19 2.26
C ASP A 592 -25.94 -10.83 1.54
N LEU A 593 -24.79 -10.14 1.46
CA LEU A 593 -24.64 -8.91 0.68
C LEU A 593 -24.89 -9.14 -0.82
N VAL A 594 -24.36 -10.23 -1.40
CA VAL A 594 -24.65 -10.64 -2.78
C VAL A 594 -26.14 -10.90 -2.98
N ARG A 595 -26.77 -11.63 -2.06
CA ARG A 595 -28.21 -11.91 -2.13
C ARG A 595 -29.02 -10.62 -2.07
N ALA A 596 -28.66 -9.69 -1.19
CA ALA A 596 -29.31 -8.39 -1.05
C ALA A 596 -29.16 -7.53 -2.31
N ALA A 597 -27.97 -7.52 -2.92
CA ALA A 597 -27.72 -6.80 -4.18
C ALA A 597 -28.49 -7.39 -5.37
N GLY A 598 -28.74 -8.71 -5.36
CA GLY A 598 -29.58 -9.38 -6.36
C GLY A 598 -31.08 -9.06 -6.27
N VAL A 599 -31.56 -8.41 -5.20
CA VAL A 599 -32.97 -8.01 -5.06
C VAL A 599 -33.27 -6.86 -6.02
N ARG A 600 -34.31 -7.02 -6.84
CA ARG A 600 -34.74 -5.98 -7.80
C ARG A 600 -35.45 -4.84 -7.07
N VAL A 601 -34.92 -3.62 -7.22
CA VAL A 601 -35.53 -2.39 -6.72
C VAL A 601 -35.74 -1.45 -7.93
N GLY A 602 -37.01 -1.20 -8.28
CA GLY A 602 -37.33 -0.41 -9.48
C GLY A 602 -36.96 -1.14 -10.78
N ALA A 603 -36.02 -0.58 -11.56
CA ALA A 603 -35.67 -1.05 -12.90
C ALA A 603 -34.73 -2.28 -12.92
N GLY A 604 -34.18 -2.71 -11.79
CA GLY A 604 -33.27 -3.85 -11.74
C GLY A 604 -32.59 -4.07 -10.38
N PRO A 605 -31.65 -5.03 -10.31
CA PRO A 605 -30.73 -5.18 -9.18
C PRO A 605 -29.90 -3.90 -8.98
N VAL A 606 -29.55 -3.59 -7.73
CA VAL A 606 -28.79 -2.37 -7.37
C VAL A 606 -27.57 -2.70 -6.53
N GLU A 607 -26.52 -1.89 -6.70
CA GLU A 607 -25.28 -1.99 -5.95
C GLU A 607 -25.47 -1.66 -4.46
N ASN A 608 -24.86 -2.47 -3.60
CA ASN A 608 -24.95 -2.33 -2.15
C ASN A 608 -23.56 -2.26 -1.51
N GLY A 609 -23.42 -1.44 -0.47
CA GLY A 609 -22.23 -1.34 0.36
C GLY A 609 -22.59 -1.60 1.83
N LEU A 610 -21.71 -2.26 2.57
CA LEU A 610 -21.91 -2.61 3.97
C LEU A 610 -20.62 -2.48 4.77
N LEU A 611 -20.75 -2.02 6.01
CA LEU A 611 -19.73 -2.15 7.05
C LEU A 611 -20.00 -3.43 7.83
N ILE A 612 -19.11 -4.41 7.70
CA ILE A 612 -19.15 -5.67 8.44
C ILE A 612 -18.29 -5.49 9.69
N ARG A 613 -18.86 -5.78 10.86
CA ARG A 613 -18.17 -5.76 12.15
C ARG A 613 -18.27 -7.17 12.74
N GLU A 614 -17.20 -7.94 12.63
CA GLU A 614 -17.16 -9.33 13.10
C GLU A 614 -15.88 -9.56 13.91
N GLY A 615 -16.03 -10.02 15.15
CA GLY A 615 -14.92 -10.05 16.12
C GLY A 615 -14.36 -8.65 16.41
N ASP A 616 -13.03 -8.54 16.46
CA ASP A 616 -12.31 -7.27 16.65
C ASP A 616 -12.06 -6.51 15.32
N GLY A 617 -12.43 -7.10 14.18
CA GLY A 617 -12.21 -6.55 12.84
C GLY A 617 -13.37 -5.73 12.30
N VAL A 618 -13.05 -4.72 11.50
CA VAL A 618 -14.02 -3.96 10.70
C VAL A 618 -13.65 -4.10 9.23
N THR A 619 -14.60 -4.54 8.40
CA THR A 619 -14.40 -4.73 6.96
C THR A 619 -15.41 -3.89 6.19
N VAL A 620 -14.93 -3.14 5.20
CA VAL A 620 -15.79 -2.44 4.23
C VAL A 620 -16.00 -3.37 3.05
N ALA A 621 -17.24 -3.69 2.73
CA ALA A 621 -17.57 -4.58 1.62
C ALA A 621 -18.62 -3.94 0.70
N ALA A 622 -18.61 -4.35 -0.57
CA ALA A 622 -19.62 -3.97 -1.54
C ALA A 622 -19.93 -5.14 -2.48
N ALA A 623 -21.15 -5.15 -3.00
CA ALA A 623 -21.58 -6.06 -4.04
C ALA A 623 -22.31 -5.29 -5.14
N ALA A 624 -21.89 -5.49 -6.38
CA ALA A 624 -22.50 -4.92 -7.57
C ALA A 624 -22.88 -6.04 -8.55
N PRO A 625 -24.19 -6.30 -8.73
CA PRO A 625 -24.67 -7.29 -9.69
C PRO A 625 -24.43 -6.79 -11.10
N PHE A 626 -24.31 -7.70 -12.07
CA PHE A 626 -24.35 -7.31 -13.48
C PHE A 626 -25.74 -6.75 -13.79
N SER A 627 -25.81 -5.43 -13.94
CA SER A 627 -27.02 -4.69 -14.25
C SER A 627 -26.93 -4.06 -15.65
N GLY A 628 -28.07 -3.72 -16.25
CA GLY A 628 -28.14 -3.16 -17.61
C GLY A 628 -28.44 -4.20 -18.69
N GLY A 629 -28.38 -3.79 -19.96
CA GLY A 629 -28.73 -4.66 -21.11
C GLY A 629 -27.58 -5.54 -21.61
N GLY A 630 -27.88 -6.40 -22.59
CA GLY A 630 -26.93 -7.29 -23.26
C GLY A 630 -27.09 -8.76 -22.86
N VAL A 631 -26.26 -9.64 -23.45
CA VAL A 631 -26.35 -11.09 -23.25
C VAL A 631 -25.90 -11.54 -21.85
N THR A 632 -25.20 -10.66 -21.14
CA THR A 632 -24.67 -10.91 -19.79
C THR A 632 -25.58 -10.42 -18.68
N ALA A 633 -26.69 -9.76 -19.00
CA ALA A 633 -27.61 -9.20 -17.98
C ALA A 633 -28.26 -10.31 -17.14
N ASP A 634 -28.59 -11.43 -17.79
CA ASP A 634 -29.39 -12.50 -17.18
C ASP A 634 -28.54 -13.62 -16.55
N ILE A 635 -27.21 -13.55 -16.61
CA ILE A 635 -26.33 -14.61 -16.08
C ILE A 635 -26.29 -14.63 -14.54
N GLY A 636 -26.77 -13.57 -13.90
CA GLY A 636 -26.88 -13.47 -12.44
C GLY A 636 -25.54 -13.40 -11.71
N TRP A 637 -24.48 -12.92 -12.39
CA TRP A 637 -23.18 -12.72 -11.75
C TRP A 637 -23.14 -11.43 -10.96
N THR A 638 -22.33 -11.42 -9.91
CA THR A 638 -22.12 -10.27 -9.02
C THR A 638 -20.64 -10.09 -8.76
N VAL A 639 -20.16 -8.86 -8.85
CA VAL A 639 -18.82 -8.49 -8.36
C VAL A 639 -18.94 -8.14 -6.90
N VAL A 640 -18.07 -8.71 -6.08
CA VAL A 640 -17.97 -8.44 -4.65
C VAL A 640 -16.57 -7.93 -4.38
N SER A 641 -16.46 -6.86 -3.61
CA SER A 641 -15.18 -6.38 -3.12
C SER A 641 -15.21 -6.21 -1.60
N TRP A 642 -14.08 -6.42 -0.94
CA TRP A 642 -13.95 -6.13 0.48
C TRP A 642 -12.52 -5.80 0.88
N GLN A 643 -12.40 -4.93 1.88
CA GLN A 643 -11.13 -4.55 2.46
C GLN A 643 -11.25 -4.30 3.96
N ASP A 644 -10.31 -4.84 4.72
CA ASP A 644 -10.20 -4.58 6.15
C ASP A 644 -9.86 -3.12 6.43
N ALA A 645 -10.47 -2.57 7.47
CA ALA A 645 -10.35 -1.16 7.80
C ALA A 645 -8.93 -0.76 8.19
N GLU A 646 -8.15 -1.71 8.72
CA GLU A 646 -6.71 -1.61 8.99
C GLU A 646 -5.89 -1.21 7.77
N ARG A 647 -6.31 -1.63 6.57
CA ARG A 647 -5.61 -1.31 5.32
C ARG A 647 -5.94 0.08 4.79
N PHE A 648 -6.99 0.72 5.32
CA PHE A 648 -7.26 2.13 5.05
C PHE A 648 -6.40 3.01 5.93
N GLN A 649 -5.98 4.17 5.41
CA GLN A 649 -5.23 5.18 6.16
C GLN A 649 -6.16 5.96 7.10
N ILE A 650 -6.79 5.24 8.04
CA ILE A 650 -7.73 5.74 9.02
C ILE A 650 -6.97 6.12 10.30
N ALA A 651 -7.30 7.27 10.87
CA ALA A 651 -6.54 7.85 11.98
C ALA A 651 -6.41 6.93 13.22
N PRO A 652 -7.47 6.22 13.66
CA PRO A 652 -7.36 5.17 14.68
C PRO A 652 -6.26 4.14 14.43
N TYR A 653 -6.22 3.49 13.26
CA TYR A 653 -5.23 2.47 12.94
C TYR A 653 -3.81 3.06 12.79
N GLU A 654 -3.66 4.25 12.19
CA GLU A 654 -2.34 4.91 12.15
C GLU A 654 -1.77 5.18 13.55
N ARG A 655 -2.63 5.42 14.56
CA ARG A 655 -2.19 5.65 15.94
C ARG A 655 -1.78 4.36 16.63
N GLU A 656 -2.47 3.27 16.35
CA GLU A 656 -2.10 1.94 16.84
C GLU A 656 -0.73 1.52 16.29
N ASP A 657 -0.52 1.60 14.97
CA ASP A 657 0.76 1.28 14.34
C ASP A 657 1.90 2.11 14.93
N ARG A 658 1.63 3.40 15.16
CA ARG A 658 2.57 4.33 15.77
C ARG A 658 2.87 4.03 17.24
N SER A 659 1.88 3.63 18.03
CA SER A 659 2.09 3.26 19.44
C SER A 659 2.85 1.93 19.56
N VAL A 660 2.53 0.95 18.69
CA VAL A 660 3.26 -0.31 18.54
C VAL A 660 4.72 -0.04 18.16
N LEU A 661 4.96 0.79 17.14
CA LEU A 661 6.32 1.16 16.73
C LEU A 661 7.10 1.84 17.85
N ALA A 662 6.48 2.78 18.58
CA ALA A 662 7.10 3.44 19.73
C ALA A 662 7.44 2.44 20.84
N GLY A 663 6.54 1.49 21.14
CA GLY A 663 6.78 0.40 22.09
C GLY A 663 7.93 -0.52 21.67
N MET A 664 7.99 -0.89 20.38
CA MET A 664 9.07 -1.72 19.82
C MET A 664 10.43 -0.99 19.85
N LEU A 665 10.47 0.29 19.50
CA LEU A 665 11.68 1.11 19.59
C LEU A 665 12.17 1.25 21.04
N GLY A 666 11.23 1.43 21.98
CA GLY A 666 11.52 1.42 23.41
C GLY A 666 12.13 0.09 23.86
N LEU A 667 11.53 -1.03 23.47
CA LEU A 667 12.04 -2.37 23.78
C LEU A 667 13.45 -2.60 23.22
N ALA A 668 13.69 -2.21 21.97
CA ALA A 668 15.00 -2.31 21.33
C ALA A 668 16.07 -1.49 22.08
N ALA A 669 15.73 -0.26 22.48
CA ALA A 669 16.63 0.59 23.28
C ALA A 669 16.95 -0.02 24.66
N ILE A 670 15.96 -0.63 25.33
CA ILE A 670 16.16 -1.35 26.61
C ILE A 670 17.16 -2.49 26.42
N ILE A 671 16.94 -3.36 25.42
CA ILE A 671 17.78 -4.53 25.18
C ILE A 671 19.21 -4.08 24.86
N PHE A 672 19.38 -3.09 24.00
CA PHE A 672 20.69 -2.58 23.61
C PHE A 672 21.45 -1.97 24.79
N CYS A 673 20.84 -1.06 25.54
CA CYS A 673 21.50 -0.36 26.64
C CYS A 673 21.79 -1.27 27.84
N LEU A 674 20.83 -2.10 28.26
CA LEU A 674 21.03 -3.03 29.37
C LEU A 674 21.99 -4.16 28.99
N GLY A 675 21.93 -4.64 27.75
CA GLY A 675 22.89 -5.58 27.20
C GLY A 675 24.32 -5.03 27.21
N TRP A 676 24.48 -3.77 26.79
CA TRP A 676 25.77 -3.07 26.84
C TRP A 676 26.30 -2.96 28.27
N ILE A 677 25.49 -2.49 29.22
CA ILE A 677 25.89 -2.36 30.63
C ILE A 677 26.23 -3.73 31.22
N TYR A 678 25.47 -4.76 30.87
CA TYR A 678 25.73 -6.12 31.32
C TYR A 678 27.10 -6.64 30.85
N LEU A 679 27.43 -6.43 29.57
CA LEU A 679 28.68 -6.90 28.97
C LEU A 679 29.91 -6.09 29.41
N VAL A 680 29.80 -4.76 29.51
CA VAL A 680 30.95 -3.88 29.81
C VAL A 680 31.18 -3.72 31.30
N VAL A 681 30.13 -3.75 32.12
CA VAL A 681 30.25 -3.41 33.55
C VAL A 681 29.96 -4.61 34.45
N VAL A 682 28.78 -5.22 34.34
CA VAL A 682 28.36 -6.24 35.32
C VAL A 682 29.19 -7.52 35.19
N ARG A 683 29.40 -8.01 33.97
CA ARG A 683 30.20 -9.22 33.72
C ARG A 683 31.66 -9.04 34.15
N PRO A 684 32.36 -7.93 33.82
CA PRO A 684 33.72 -7.69 34.30
C PRO A 684 33.82 -7.44 35.81
N LEU A 685 32.89 -6.70 36.42
CA LEU A 685 32.87 -6.48 37.87
C LEU A 685 32.72 -7.78 38.65
N ARG A 686 31.94 -8.74 38.14
CA ARG A 686 31.76 -10.05 38.78
C ARG A 686 33.04 -10.88 38.73
N ALA A 687 33.74 -10.84 37.60
CA ALA A 687 35.05 -11.48 37.48
C ALA A 687 36.07 -10.82 38.41
N LEU A 688 36.05 -9.49 38.50
CA LEU A 688 36.90 -8.70 39.38
C LEU A 688 36.65 -8.98 40.87
N ALA A 689 35.40 -9.06 41.28
CA ALA A 689 35.03 -9.40 42.66
C ALA A 689 35.59 -10.78 43.07
N ALA A 690 35.47 -11.78 42.18
CA ALA A 690 36.05 -13.10 42.43
C ALA A 690 37.58 -13.06 42.51
N GLY A 691 38.24 -12.24 41.69
CA GLY A 691 39.71 -12.05 41.74
C GLY A 691 40.18 -11.33 43.00
N ALA A 692 39.47 -10.29 43.42
CA ALA A 692 39.79 -9.52 44.63
C ALA A 692 39.63 -10.37 45.91
N GLU A 693 38.59 -11.20 45.98
CA GLU A 693 38.40 -12.14 47.09
C GLU A 693 39.53 -13.17 47.18
N LYS A 694 39.91 -13.81 46.05
CA LYS A 694 41.04 -14.74 46.01
C LYS A 694 42.35 -14.08 46.45
N LEU A 695 42.58 -12.84 46.02
CA LEU A 695 43.77 -12.09 46.41
C LEU A 695 43.78 -11.81 47.93
N ALA A 696 42.63 -11.41 48.50
CA ALA A 696 42.49 -11.20 49.94
C ALA A 696 42.59 -12.51 50.76
N ASP A 697 42.22 -13.64 50.16
CA ASP A 697 42.38 -14.98 50.74
C ASP A 697 43.81 -15.54 50.55
N GLY A 698 44.74 -14.75 49.99
CA GLY A 698 46.17 -15.05 49.94
C GLY A 698 46.69 -15.65 48.62
N ASP A 699 45.88 -15.68 47.55
CA ASP A 699 46.35 -16.07 46.22
C ASP A 699 47.19 -14.95 45.58
N LEU A 700 48.48 -14.98 45.85
CA LEU A 700 49.47 -14.07 45.27
C LEU A 700 50.03 -14.57 43.93
N LYS A 701 49.65 -15.77 43.46
CA LYS A 701 50.22 -16.37 42.25
C LYS A 701 49.47 -15.96 40.98
N THR A 702 48.17 -15.70 41.10
CA THR A 702 47.34 -15.32 39.97
C THR A 702 47.56 -13.84 39.60
N VAL A 703 48.07 -13.59 38.39
CA VAL A 703 48.26 -12.22 37.86
C VAL A 703 46.93 -11.64 37.38
N LEU A 704 46.62 -10.41 37.79
CA LEU A 704 45.41 -9.69 37.39
C LEU A 704 45.72 -8.77 36.20
N TYR A 705 45.37 -9.20 34.99
CA TYR A 705 45.59 -8.42 33.76
C TYR A 705 44.48 -7.37 33.52
N PRO A 706 44.80 -6.06 33.44
CA PRO A 706 43.84 -5.03 33.05
C PRO A 706 43.50 -5.17 31.56
N ARG A 707 42.34 -5.77 31.24
CA ARG A 707 41.87 -5.93 29.85
C ARG A 707 41.14 -4.70 29.29
N TYR A 708 40.58 -3.87 30.18
CA TYR A 708 39.78 -2.70 29.83
C TYR A 708 40.52 -1.42 30.22
N GLN A 709 40.34 -0.33 29.47
CA GLN A 709 40.92 0.99 29.76
C GLN A 709 39.96 1.91 30.54
N ASP A 710 38.98 1.34 31.22
CA ASP A 710 37.92 2.02 31.94
C ASP A 710 38.15 2.00 33.47
N GLU A 711 37.14 2.44 34.24
CA GLU A 711 37.22 2.43 35.70
C GLU A 711 37.37 1.02 36.28
N VAL A 712 36.82 -0.01 35.63
CA VAL A 712 36.98 -1.42 36.04
C VAL A 712 38.44 -1.85 35.85
N GLY A 713 39.03 -1.58 34.69
CA GLY A 713 40.44 -1.85 34.42
C GLY A 713 41.39 -1.08 35.33
N ALA A 714 41.02 0.13 35.73
CA ALA A 714 41.81 0.92 36.67
C ALA A 714 41.80 0.35 38.11
N VAL A 715 40.67 -0.25 38.53
CA VAL A 715 40.60 -1.02 39.79
C VAL A 715 41.45 -2.29 39.70
N VAL A 716 41.38 -3.02 38.58
CA VAL A 716 42.23 -4.22 38.33
C VAL A 716 43.72 -3.87 38.45
N ARG A 717 44.14 -2.76 37.84
CA ARG A 717 45.53 -2.28 37.92
C ARG A 717 45.95 -1.95 39.35
N SER A 718 45.08 -1.32 40.12
CA SER A 718 45.35 -1.01 41.53
C SER A 718 45.45 -2.27 42.39
N LEU A 719 44.62 -3.30 42.12
CA LEU A 719 44.69 -4.60 42.79
C LEU A 719 45.99 -5.36 42.45
N GLU A 720 46.45 -5.30 41.21
CA GLU A 720 47.72 -5.90 40.81
C GLU A 720 48.92 -5.22 41.51
N LEU A 721 48.89 -3.89 41.66
CA LEU A 721 49.90 -3.19 42.48
C LEU A 721 49.86 -3.62 43.95
N LEU A 722 48.68 -3.84 44.51
CA LEU A 722 48.52 -4.36 45.87
C LEU A 722 49.04 -5.80 46.00
N ARG A 723 48.81 -6.66 45.00
CA ARG A 723 49.39 -8.02 44.95
C ARG A 723 50.91 -7.97 44.97
N GLN A 724 51.51 -7.10 44.17
CA GLN A 724 52.97 -6.93 44.11
C GLN A 724 53.53 -6.43 45.44
N GLN A 725 52.87 -5.47 46.09
CA GLN A 725 53.25 -4.97 47.41
C GLN A 725 53.13 -6.05 48.50
N ALA A 726 52.05 -6.82 48.51
CA ALA A 726 51.87 -7.95 49.42
C ALA A 726 52.94 -9.04 49.23
N GLN A 727 53.28 -9.35 47.97
CA GLN A 727 54.35 -10.30 47.63
C GLN A 727 55.72 -9.79 48.11
N ALA A 728 56.03 -8.50 47.90
CA ALA A 728 57.27 -7.88 48.38
C ALA A 728 57.35 -7.86 49.91
N HIS A 729 56.24 -7.56 50.60
CA HIS A 729 56.17 -7.56 52.06
C HIS A 729 56.41 -8.96 52.63
N ARG A 730 55.79 -10.00 52.04
CA ARG A 730 56.01 -11.41 52.43
C ARG A 730 57.45 -11.86 52.21
N HIS A 731 58.07 -11.45 51.10
CA HIS A 731 59.48 -11.77 50.82
C HIS A 731 60.44 -11.08 51.80
N ASN A 732 60.14 -9.85 52.19
CA ASN A 732 60.92 -9.11 53.21
C ASN A 732 60.74 -9.71 54.62
N GLN A 733 59.54 -10.17 54.98
CA GLN A 733 59.31 -10.88 56.24
C GLN A 733 60.04 -12.24 56.27
N ALA A 734 60.04 -13.00 55.17
CA ALA A 734 60.77 -14.26 55.07
C ALA A 734 62.30 -14.10 55.07
N ARG A 735 62.80 -12.91 54.71
CA ARG A 735 64.23 -12.56 54.73
C ARG A 735 64.74 -11.99 56.05
N ARG A 736 63.88 -11.70 57.04
CA ARG A 736 64.36 -11.39 58.40
C ARG A 736 64.97 -12.68 58.99
N PRO A 737 66.29 -12.73 59.26
CA PRO A 737 66.89 -13.88 59.93
C PRO A 737 66.27 -14.02 61.32
N ALA A 738 65.96 -15.26 61.71
CA ALA A 738 65.65 -15.57 63.09
C ALA A 738 66.84 -15.12 63.96
N GLU A 739 66.60 -14.12 64.81
CA GLU A 739 67.58 -13.64 65.78
C GLU A 739 68.02 -14.83 66.66
N PRO A 740 69.33 -15.09 66.81
CA PRO A 740 69.80 -16.23 67.59
C PRO A 740 69.45 -16.00 69.06
N ARG A 741 68.68 -16.92 69.65
CA ARG A 741 68.43 -16.96 71.09
C ARG A 741 69.78 -16.98 71.82
N PRO A 742 70.05 -16.07 72.78
CA PRO A 742 71.27 -16.15 73.56
C PRO A 742 71.25 -17.43 74.40
N SER A 743 72.27 -18.26 74.19
CA SER A 743 72.53 -19.44 75.00
C SER A 743 72.86 -19.03 76.43
N VAL A 744 72.09 -19.55 77.37
CA VAL A 744 72.44 -19.63 78.79
C VAL A 744 73.72 -20.46 78.92
N GLY A 745 74.74 -19.91 79.55
CA GLY A 745 75.96 -20.61 79.95
C GLY A 745 76.55 -19.98 81.21
N GLY A 746 76.49 -20.72 82.32
CA GLY A 746 77.20 -20.43 83.57
C GLY A 746 78.73 -20.40 83.36
N ARG A 747 79.53 -19.82 84.25
CA ARG A 747 79.54 -19.93 85.71
C ARG A 747 80.13 -18.67 86.32
#